data_AF-A0A7C7VK44-F1
#
_entry.id   AF-A0A7C7VK44-F1
#
_cell.length_a   1.000
_cell.length_b   1.000
_cell.length_c   1.000
_cell.angle_alpha   90.00
_cell.angle_beta   90.00
_cell.angle_gamma   90.00
#
_symmetry.space_group_name_H-M   'P 1'
#
loop_
_entity.id
_entity.type
_entity.pdbx_description
1 polymer ?
#
loop_
_entity_poly.entity_id
_entity_poly.type
_entity_poly.pdbx_seq_one_letter_code
_entity_poly.pdbx_strand_id
1 'polypeptide(L)'
;MASRRKRWWLVGLVAVVIAALAFFFGRGLLAWSAKQMARRAMGNWALTAAERWIARAAWLDPDDAELDLMRAACYRRWGLTDPWRQAVDAARRKGASAPRINREIRLAAIRSGQAIDGAERQLFMLVEAGVPPHDVVTAFLEGYLGAGAIDKAQVLLVGWQRQFGEDPHVKYLWGVYCLKIQAPEMAMTRFQEALEAQPAHELARKLLAELFEARGQLDEALREQLEYLRRAPDSVVAQVGVARTLRKMGCLEDARHVLEPLVEASDPAGIVCAEVAQIELEKGDYRQAAEWFARAGLEGERDSSKLSAAAIAFALSGQTERAERLFARHAAATHRSARIHDLRIRLVIDPQDQRAAAELHRLSRQAEEPGNPEQRRPGKSEGGQSADEPRALYNRHCTACHGVEGDATGPAARHLYPPPRDFRTEKFRLVRARNGAPTSEDVQQVTRRGMPGTSMPAFDELSPEELELVAGQVLQFYREGVREQLTSALEQEDAPVDPEEISEIVEAITTPDEFVVAPRIGPPESQSVRRGRELYLELGCNKCHGDDGMGSPDAFEFDEKGRPSRPRDLVHEPFKGGDEPESIYLRIVLGMPGTPHPATWNLSEDDVVHLVHYCQSLSRQPKRELTNHQHAVLAHSRDYLAAFSE
;
A
#
# COMPACT_ATOMS: atom_id res chain seq x y z
N MET A 1 -41.75 50.13 54.49
CA MET A 1 -40.45 49.40 54.49
C MET A 1 -40.59 47.86 54.55
N ALA A 2 -41.61 47.29 55.21
CA ALA A 2 -41.79 45.84 55.35
C ALA A 2 -42.06 45.06 54.02
N SER A 3 -42.66 45.68 53.00
CA SER A 3 -42.98 45.02 51.73
C SER A 3 -41.77 44.81 50.81
N ARG A 4 -40.77 45.71 50.83
CA ARG A 4 -39.52 45.57 50.07
C ARG A 4 -38.64 44.45 50.63
N ARG A 5 -38.54 44.33 51.97
CA ARG A 5 -37.75 43.28 52.62
C ARG A 5 -38.29 41.88 52.34
N LYS A 6 -39.63 41.70 52.33
CA LYS A 6 -40.29 40.45 51.91
C LYS A 6 -40.01 40.10 50.44
N ARG A 7 -40.00 41.08 49.53
CA ARG A 7 -39.65 40.87 48.11
C ARG A 7 -38.22 40.38 47.93
N TRP A 8 -37.24 41.00 48.61
CA TRP A 8 -35.84 40.57 48.54
C TRP A 8 -35.61 39.19 49.16
N TRP A 9 -36.33 38.85 50.23
CA TRP A 9 -36.31 37.51 50.82
C TRP A 9 -36.91 36.46 49.87
N LEU A 10 -38.00 36.78 49.17
CA LEU A 10 -38.61 35.89 48.18
C LEU A 10 -37.67 35.68 46.97
N VAL A 11 -37.03 36.75 46.49
CA VAL A 11 -36.03 36.68 45.40
C VAL A 11 -34.82 35.85 45.83
N GLY A 12 -34.32 36.02 47.06
CA GLY A 12 -33.24 35.21 47.62
C GLY A 12 -33.62 33.73 47.75
N LEU A 13 -34.82 33.43 48.24
CA LEU A 13 -35.34 32.05 48.35
C LEU A 13 -35.48 31.40 46.96
N VAL A 14 -36.04 32.12 45.98
CA VAL A 14 -36.16 31.64 44.60
C VAL A 14 -34.78 31.40 43.98
N ALA A 15 -33.81 32.28 44.21
CA ALA A 15 -32.44 32.10 43.73
C ALA A 15 -31.77 30.86 44.36
N VAL A 16 -31.96 30.61 45.65
CA VAL A 16 -31.46 29.40 46.33
C VAL A 16 -32.15 28.15 45.79
N VAL A 17 -33.46 28.18 45.55
CA VAL A 17 -34.21 27.06 44.96
C VAL A 17 -33.75 26.78 43.53
N ILE A 18 -33.53 27.81 42.70
CA ILE A 18 -32.98 27.66 41.35
C ILE A 18 -31.55 27.11 41.40
N ALA A 19 -30.70 27.59 42.31
CA ALA A 19 -29.34 27.08 42.48
C ALA A 19 -29.35 25.61 42.95
N ALA A 20 -30.24 25.23 43.86
CA ALA A 20 -30.43 23.86 44.29
C ALA A 20 -30.94 22.97 43.14
N LEU A 21 -31.93 23.43 42.37
CA LEU A 21 -32.43 22.71 41.20
C LEU A 21 -31.36 22.56 40.11
N ALA A 22 -30.55 23.58 39.87
CA ALA A 22 -29.42 23.51 38.94
C ALA A 22 -28.32 22.56 39.44
N PHE A 23 -28.08 22.52 40.75
CA PHE A 23 -27.10 21.61 41.37
C PHE A 23 -27.55 20.15 41.30
N PHE A 24 -28.81 19.86 41.63
CA PHE A 24 -29.35 18.49 41.67
C PHE A 24 -29.80 17.96 40.30
N PHE A 25 -30.37 18.79 39.43
CA PHE A 25 -30.95 18.35 38.15
C PHE A 25 -30.24 18.92 36.92
N GLY A 26 -29.40 19.95 37.07
CA GLY A 26 -28.72 20.60 35.95
C GLY A 26 -27.78 19.66 35.20
N ARG A 27 -27.04 18.78 35.91
CA ARG A 27 -26.15 17.80 35.28
C ARG A 27 -26.94 16.80 34.42
N GLY A 28 -28.04 16.25 34.95
CA GLY A 28 -28.90 15.32 34.22
C GLY A 28 -29.59 15.97 33.01
N LEU A 29 -30.07 17.22 33.14
CA LEU A 29 -30.66 17.96 32.03
C LEU A 29 -29.65 18.26 30.93
N LEU A 30 -28.42 18.64 31.29
CA LEU A 30 -27.33 18.86 30.35
C LEU A 30 -26.88 17.56 29.68
N ALA A 31 -26.81 16.45 30.41
CA ALA A 31 -26.49 15.12 29.87
C ALA A 31 -27.56 14.69 28.85
N TRP A 32 -28.84 14.83 29.22
CA TRP A 32 -29.96 14.56 28.32
C TRP A 32 -29.90 15.45 27.06
N SER A 33 -29.65 16.75 27.22
CA SER A 33 -29.55 17.69 26.09
C SER A 33 -28.40 17.32 25.15
N ALA A 34 -27.21 17.02 25.69
CA ALA A 34 -26.06 16.56 24.91
C ALA A 34 -26.36 15.26 24.16
N LYS A 35 -27.04 14.30 24.81
CA LYS A 35 -27.50 13.05 24.18
C LYS A 35 -28.49 13.27 23.04
N GLN A 36 -29.41 14.24 23.16
CA GLN A 36 -30.30 14.60 22.05
C GLN A 36 -29.55 15.26 20.89
N MET A 37 -28.56 16.11 21.17
CA MET A 37 -27.70 16.68 20.14
C MET A 37 -26.88 15.60 19.42
N ALA A 38 -26.37 14.61 20.15
CA ALA A 38 -25.72 13.44 19.56
C ALA A 38 -26.66 12.69 18.62
N ARG A 39 -27.91 12.39 19.05
CA ARG A 39 -28.91 11.71 18.18
C ARG A 39 -29.23 12.51 16.92
N ARG A 40 -29.35 13.84 17.02
CA ARG A 40 -29.55 14.71 15.84
C ARG A 40 -28.35 14.67 14.90
N ALA A 41 -27.13 14.74 15.43
CA ALA A 41 -25.92 14.64 14.63
C ALA A 41 -25.79 13.27 13.93
N MET A 42 -26.13 12.18 14.62
CA MET A 42 -26.21 10.84 14.03
C MET A 42 -27.27 10.76 12.94
N GLY A 43 -28.45 11.37 13.13
CA GLY A 43 -29.49 11.45 12.10
C GLY A 43 -29.04 12.21 10.85
N ASN A 44 -28.15 13.20 11.04
CA ASN A 44 -27.58 14.00 9.97
C ASN A 44 -26.29 13.44 9.36
N TRP A 45 -25.88 12.22 9.73
CA TRP A 45 -24.64 11.60 9.26
C TRP A 45 -23.37 12.42 9.53
N ALA A 46 -23.44 13.34 10.51
CA ALA A 46 -22.32 14.10 11.05
C ALA A 46 -21.74 13.34 12.25
N LEU A 47 -21.11 12.20 11.94
CA LEU A 47 -20.68 11.20 12.92
C LEU A 47 -19.61 11.74 13.88
N THR A 48 -18.70 12.60 13.42
CA THR A 48 -17.68 13.24 14.26
C THR A 48 -18.33 14.21 15.24
N ALA A 49 -19.31 14.98 14.77
CA ALA A 49 -20.09 15.85 15.64
C ALA A 49 -20.91 15.04 16.67
N ALA A 50 -21.44 13.88 16.27
CA ALA A 50 -22.12 12.97 17.18
C ALA A 50 -21.20 12.46 18.29
N GLU A 51 -19.99 12.01 17.95
CA GLU A 51 -19.00 11.55 18.94
C GLU A 51 -18.68 12.64 19.97
N ARG A 52 -18.45 13.88 19.54
CA ARG A 52 -18.23 15.01 20.46
C ARG A 52 -19.38 15.23 21.45
N TRP A 53 -20.62 15.13 20.97
CA TRP A 53 -21.78 15.24 21.84
C TRP A 53 -21.95 14.02 22.77
N ILE A 54 -21.59 12.82 22.30
CA ILE A 54 -21.55 11.61 23.13
C ILE A 54 -20.49 11.75 24.22
N ALA A 55 -19.28 12.20 23.89
CA ALA A 55 -18.21 12.44 24.84
C ALA A 55 -18.63 13.48 25.90
N ARG A 56 -19.28 14.57 25.47
CA ARG A 56 -19.84 15.58 26.40
C ARG A 56 -20.93 15.00 27.29
N ALA A 57 -21.81 14.15 26.77
CA ALA A 57 -22.83 13.47 27.56
C ALA A 57 -22.19 12.49 28.57
N ALA A 58 -21.16 11.73 28.15
CA ALA A 58 -20.46 10.77 28.98
C ALA A 58 -19.65 11.45 30.10
N TRP A 59 -19.13 12.65 29.86
CA TRP A 59 -18.51 13.45 30.92
C TRP A 59 -19.51 13.87 32.01
N LEU A 60 -20.77 14.11 31.63
CA LEU A 60 -21.84 14.49 32.54
C LEU A 60 -22.48 13.28 33.25
N ASP A 61 -22.59 12.15 32.55
CA ASP A 61 -23.15 10.88 33.02
C ASP A 61 -22.30 9.68 32.52
N PRO A 62 -21.21 9.33 33.23
CA PRO A 62 -20.25 8.31 32.78
C PRO A 62 -20.81 6.89 32.73
N ASP A 63 -21.84 6.60 33.52
CA ASP A 63 -22.41 5.26 33.69
C ASP A 63 -23.53 4.94 32.70
N ASP A 64 -23.91 5.90 31.84
CA ASP A 64 -24.94 5.70 30.82
C ASP A 64 -24.44 4.76 29.69
N ALA A 65 -24.77 3.48 29.83
CA ALA A 65 -24.42 2.44 28.87
C ALA A 65 -24.99 2.67 27.45
N GLU A 66 -26.03 3.52 27.29
CA GLU A 66 -26.56 3.86 25.97
C GLU A 66 -25.59 4.73 25.17
N LEU A 67 -24.77 5.56 25.83
CA LEU A 67 -23.78 6.39 25.15
C LEU A 67 -22.72 5.54 24.44
N ASP A 68 -22.31 4.42 25.05
CA ASP A 68 -21.38 3.49 24.43
C ASP A 68 -22.02 2.70 23.27
N LEU A 69 -23.33 2.40 23.34
CA LEU A 69 -24.06 1.85 22.17
C LEU A 69 -24.18 2.87 21.03
N MET A 70 -24.40 4.15 21.35
CA MET A 70 -24.43 5.22 20.33
C MET A 70 -23.06 5.39 19.67
N ARG A 71 -21.98 5.29 20.46
CA ARG A 71 -20.60 5.30 19.96
C ARG A 71 -20.32 4.09 19.08
N ALA A 72 -20.74 2.89 19.51
CA ALA A 72 -20.67 1.68 18.70
C ALA A 72 -21.38 1.88 17.35
N ALA A 73 -22.60 2.42 17.33
CA ALA A 73 -23.30 2.70 16.08
C ALA A 73 -22.54 3.67 15.15
N CYS A 74 -21.88 4.70 15.70
CA CYS A 74 -21.03 5.61 14.92
C CYS A 74 -19.82 4.87 14.31
N TYR A 75 -19.09 4.11 15.13
CA TYR A 75 -17.93 3.32 14.68
C TYR A 75 -18.31 2.24 13.68
N ARG A 76 -19.45 1.58 13.87
CA ARG A 76 -20.04 0.70 12.87
C ARG A 76 -20.19 1.51 11.59
N ARG A 77 -20.94 2.61 11.55
CA ARG A 77 -21.17 3.41 10.33
C ARG A 77 -19.88 3.81 9.60
N TRP A 78 -18.84 4.28 10.31
CA TRP A 78 -17.53 4.55 9.70
C TRP A 78 -16.78 3.31 9.19
N GLY A 79 -17.13 2.11 9.66
CA GLY A 79 -16.45 0.85 9.34
C GLY A 79 -15.25 0.56 10.25
N LEU A 80 -15.18 1.18 11.43
CA LEU A 80 -14.07 1.05 12.38
C LEU A 80 -14.34 -0.12 13.34
N THR A 81 -13.83 -1.31 12.99
CA THR A 81 -14.12 -2.56 13.69
C THR A 81 -13.60 -2.59 15.13
N ASP A 82 -12.35 -2.20 15.38
CA ASP A 82 -11.79 -2.29 16.74
C ASP A 82 -12.40 -1.29 17.71
N PRO A 83 -12.55 0.01 17.36
CA PRO A 83 -13.30 0.95 18.19
C PRO A 83 -14.76 0.50 18.42
N TRP A 84 -15.39 -0.12 17.42
CA TRP A 84 -16.73 -0.68 17.55
C TRP A 84 -16.78 -1.80 18.61
N ARG A 85 -15.86 -2.78 18.56
CA ARG A 85 -15.79 -3.87 19.56
C ARG A 85 -15.61 -3.32 20.96
N GLN A 86 -14.66 -2.39 21.13
CA GLN A 86 -14.39 -1.76 22.42
C GLN A 86 -15.63 -1.04 22.99
N ALA A 87 -16.37 -0.32 22.15
CA ALA A 87 -17.59 0.37 22.54
C ALA A 87 -18.72 -0.61 22.92
N VAL A 88 -18.89 -1.72 22.19
CA VAL A 88 -19.86 -2.77 22.53
C VAL A 88 -19.53 -3.41 23.89
N ASP A 89 -18.25 -3.71 24.14
CA ASP A 89 -17.82 -4.29 25.41
C ASP A 89 -17.95 -3.28 26.57
N ALA A 90 -17.68 -2.00 26.34
CA ALA A 90 -17.93 -0.94 27.32
C ALA A 90 -19.42 -0.85 27.69
N ALA A 91 -20.31 -0.86 26.70
CA ALA A 91 -21.76 -0.87 26.93
C ALA A 91 -22.19 -2.11 27.75
N ARG A 92 -21.62 -3.28 27.46
CA ARG A 92 -21.88 -4.51 28.21
C ARG A 92 -21.45 -4.37 29.67
N ARG A 93 -20.24 -3.86 29.93
CA ARG A 93 -19.72 -3.65 31.30
C ARG A 93 -20.58 -2.66 32.10
N LYS A 94 -21.12 -1.63 31.45
CA LYS A 94 -22.03 -0.65 32.08
C LYS A 94 -23.48 -1.12 32.20
N GLY A 95 -23.78 -2.36 31.85
CA GLY A 95 -25.11 -2.95 32.06
C GLY A 95 -26.14 -2.64 30.99
N ALA A 96 -25.72 -2.30 29.75
CA ALA A 96 -26.66 -2.21 28.63
C ALA A 96 -27.44 -3.52 28.46
N SER A 97 -28.73 -3.42 28.13
CA SER A 97 -29.59 -4.61 28.02
C SER A 97 -29.13 -5.54 26.90
N ALA A 98 -29.13 -6.85 27.16
CA ALA A 98 -28.73 -7.88 26.20
C ALA A 98 -29.45 -7.75 24.83
N PRO A 99 -30.76 -7.45 24.77
CA PRO A 99 -31.43 -7.21 23.48
C PRO A 99 -30.83 -6.05 22.66
N ARG A 100 -30.40 -4.96 23.31
CA ARG A 100 -29.80 -3.81 22.61
C ARG A 100 -28.41 -4.14 22.08
N ILE A 101 -27.59 -4.81 22.88
CA ILE A 101 -26.26 -5.28 22.47
C ILE A 101 -26.38 -6.26 21.29
N ASN A 102 -27.30 -7.23 21.40
CA ASN A 102 -27.51 -8.23 20.35
C ASN A 102 -27.97 -7.60 19.03
N ARG A 103 -28.77 -6.53 19.06
CA ARG A 103 -29.17 -5.79 17.85
C ARG A 103 -27.97 -5.13 17.17
N GLU A 104 -27.09 -4.49 17.92
CA GLU A 104 -25.90 -3.85 17.37
C GLU A 104 -24.93 -4.88 16.77
N ILE A 105 -24.70 -5.99 17.46
CA ILE A 105 -23.91 -7.13 16.93
C ILE A 105 -24.57 -7.70 15.67
N ARG A 106 -25.91 -7.83 15.66
CA ARG A 106 -26.64 -8.34 14.50
C ARG A 106 -26.52 -7.41 13.29
N LEU A 107 -26.61 -6.10 13.47
CA LEU A 107 -26.40 -5.12 12.39
C LEU A 107 -25.00 -5.21 11.81
N ALA A 108 -23.97 -5.34 12.65
CA ALA A 108 -22.60 -5.53 12.20
C ALA A 108 -22.43 -6.82 11.39
N ALA A 109 -23.02 -7.92 11.85
CA ALA A 109 -23.01 -9.19 11.12
C ALA A 109 -23.68 -9.05 9.73
N ILE A 110 -24.91 -8.54 9.68
CA ILE A 110 -25.66 -8.31 8.43
C ILE A 110 -24.85 -7.47 7.45
N ARG A 111 -24.31 -6.33 7.93
CA ARG A 111 -23.48 -5.43 7.12
C ARG A 111 -22.27 -6.13 6.51
N SER A 112 -21.60 -6.97 7.29
CA SER A 112 -20.43 -7.74 6.82
C SER A 112 -20.79 -8.86 5.82
N GLY A 113 -22.08 -9.05 5.52
CA GLY A 113 -22.61 -10.16 4.73
C GLY A 113 -22.81 -11.45 5.53
N GLN A 114 -22.36 -11.49 6.79
CA GLN A 114 -22.59 -12.63 7.68
C GLN A 114 -24.08 -12.69 8.05
N ALA A 115 -24.73 -13.81 7.72
CA ALA A 115 -26.16 -14.03 7.98
C ALA A 115 -27.13 -13.11 7.22
N ILE A 116 -26.77 -12.66 6.01
CA ILE A 116 -27.65 -11.87 5.13
C ILE A 116 -28.76 -12.72 4.45
N ASP A 117 -28.51 -14.01 4.23
CA ASP A 117 -29.52 -14.90 3.63
C ASP A 117 -30.71 -15.13 4.55
N GLY A 118 -31.92 -14.96 4.02
CA GLY A 118 -33.14 -15.16 4.79
C GLY A 118 -33.37 -14.07 5.85
N ALA A 119 -32.51 -13.03 5.89
CA ALA A 119 -32.59 -11.94 6.84
C ALA A 119 -33.72 -10.95 6.51
N GLU A 120 -34.43 -11.10 5.39
CA GLU A 120 -35.52 -10.21 4.96
C GLU A 120 -36.59 -10.08 6.06
N ARG A 121 -36.89 -11.18 6.75
CA ARG A 121 -37.83 -11.20 7.89
C ARG A 121 -37.35 -10.36 9.08
N GLN A 122 -36.04 -10.13 9.19
CA GLN A 122 -35.44 -9.37 10.29
C GLN A 122 -35.48 -7.87 10.07
N LEU A 123 -35.63 -7.40 8.82
CA LEU A 123 -35.69 -5.98 8.52
C LEU A 123 -36.79 -5.30 9.34
N PHE A 124 -38.01 -5.85 9.28
CA PHE A 124 -39.16 -5.33 10.05
C PHE A 124 -38.95 -5.50 11.56
N MET A 125 -38.46 -6.65 12.01
CA MET A 125 -38.23 -6.89 13.45
C MET A 125 -37.21 -5.92 14.04
N LEU A 126 -36.17 -5.53 13.30
CA LEU A 126 -35.17 -4.56 13.77
C LEU A 126 -35.75 -3.15 13.86
N VAL A 127 -36.61 -2.75 12.90
CA VAL A 127 -37.29 -1.45 12.94
C VAL A 127 -38.31 -1.39 14.08
N GLU A 128 -39.14 -2.43 14.26
CA GLU A 128 -40.08 -2.52 15.38
C GLU A 128 -39.38 -2.55 16.74
N ALA A 129 -38.18 -3.13 16.78
CA ALA A 129 -37.29 -3.09 17.93
C ALA A 129 -36.75 -1.68 18.27
N GLY A 130 -36.97 -0.68 17.41
CA GLY A 130 -36.52 0.70 17.61
C GLY A 130 -35.12 0.98 17.07
N VAL A 131 -34.58 0.14 16.19
CA VAL A 131 -33.36 0.47 15.44
C VAL A 131 -33.70 1.54 14.41
N PRO A 132 -32.88 2.60 14.25
CA PRO A 132 -33.11 3.63 13.24
C PRO A 132 -33.27 3.01 11.85
N PRO A 133 -34.34 3.35 11.11
CA PRO A 133 -34.61 2.74 9.81
C PRO A 133 -33.42 2.86 8.83
N HIS A 134 -32.70 3.99 8.83
CA HIS A 134 -31.49 4.17 7.99
C HIS A 134 -30.34 3.21 8.35
N ASP A 135 -30.15 2.87 9.63
CA ASP A 135 -29.11 1.91 10.05
C ASP A 135 -29.42 0.50 9.53
N VAL A 136 -30.69 0.11 9.57
CA VAL A 136 -31.14 -1.19 9.06
C VAL A 136 -30.90 -1.24 7.56
N VAL A 137 -31.38 -0.26 6.80
CA VAL A 137 -31.23 -0.27 5.34
C VAL A 137 -29.77 -0.19 4.92
N THR A 138 -28.94 0.62 5.58
CA THR A 138 -27.49 0.66 5.30
C THR A 138 -26.85 -0.71 5.51
N ALA A 139 -27.11 -1.35 6.64
CA ALA A 139 -26.55 -2.67 6.94
C ALA A 139 -27.00 -3.73 5.93
N PHE A 140 -28.28 -3.77 5.58
CA PHE A 140 -28.79 -4.73 4.60
C PHE A 140 -28.27 -4.45 3.19
N LEU A 141 -28.21 -3.18 2.78
CA LEU A 141 -27.68 -2.81 1.48
C LEU A 141 -26.23 -3.25 1.35
N GLU A 142 -25.38 -2.83 2.27
CA GLU A 142 -23.96 -3.19 2.26
C GLU A 142 -23.76 -4.71 2.38
N GLY A 143 -24.59 -5.39 3.17
CA GLY A 143 -24.61 -6.86 3.26
C GLY A 143 -24.94 -7.53 1.93
N TYR A 144 -25.99 -7.08 1.22
CA TYR A 144 -26.35 -7.60 -0.10
C TYR A 144 -25.28 -7.29 -1.15
N LEU A 145 -24.75 -6.07 -1.17
CA LEU A 145 -23.66 -5.70 -2.07
C LEU A 145 -22.40 -6.52 -1.77
N GLY A 146 -22.08 -6.77 -0.50
CA GLY A 146 -20.99 -7.63 -0.06
C GLY A 146 -21.16 -9.07 -0.55
N ALA A 147 -22.36 -9.63 -0.42
CA ALA A 147 -22.72 -10.97 -0.89
C ALA A 147 -22.92 -11.08 -2.41
N GLY A 148 -22.87 -9.96 -3.15
CA GLY A 148 -23.09 -9.93 -4.60
C GLY A 148 -24.56 -10.02 -5.03
N ALA A 149 -25.51 -9.90 -4.09
CA ALA A 149 -26.94 -9.90 -4.37
C ALA A 149 -27.43 -8.52 -4.84
N ILE A 150 -26.97 -8.09 -6.02
CA ILE A 150 -27.20 -6.74 -6.57
C ILE A 150 -28.69 -6.43 -6.73
N ASP A 151 -29.49 -7.39 -7.22
CA ASP A 151 -30.93 -7.18 -7.42
C ASP A 151 -31.67 -6.92 -6.11
N LYS A 152 -31.30 -7.66 -5.04
CA LYS A 152 -31.89 -7.46 -3.71
C LYS A 152 -31.51 -6.09 -3.14
N ALA A 153 -30.26 -5.66 -3.34
CA ALA A 153 -29.81 -4.32 -2.98
C ALA A 153 -30.61 -3.23 -3.72
N GLN A 154 -30.84 -3.42 -5.02
CA GLN A 154 -31.62 -2.48 -5.82
C GLN A 154 -33.09 -2.41 -5.38
N VAL A 155 -33.74 -3.55 -5.16
CA VAL A 155 -35.14 -3.61 -4.67
C VAL A 155 -35.27 -2.88 -3.32
N LEU A 156 -34.32 -3.10 -2.41
CA LEU A 156 -34.27 -2.41 -1.13
C LEU A 156 -34.16 -0.89 -1.31
N LEU A 157 -33.27 -0.41 -2.18
CA LEU A 157 -33.10 1.02 -2.46
C LEU A 157 -34.33 1.65 -3.08
N VAL A 158 -34.95 1.00 -4.07
CA VAL A 158 -36.17 1.50 -4.70
C VAL A 158 -37.31 1.60 -3.67
N GLY A 159 -37.47 0.59 -2.83
CA GLY A 159 -38.43 0.62 -1.73
C GLY A 159 -38.17 1.77 -0.76
N TRP A 160 -36.89 1.96 -0.40
CA TRP A 160 -36.47 3.03 0.49
C TRP A 160 -36.70 4.43 -0.07
N GLN A 161 -36.31 4.65 -1.33
CA GLN A 161 -36.51 5.91 -2.02
C GLN A 161 -37.99 6.28 -2.15
N ARG A 162 -38.89 5.30 -2.34
CA ARG A 162 -40.34 5.57 -2.37
C ARG A 162 -40.86 6.09 -1.03
N GLN A 163 -40.28 5.64 0.08
CA GLN A 163 -40.71 6.04 1.42
C GLN A 163 -40.04 7.35 1.88
N PHE A 164 -38.77 7.56 1.55
CA PHE A 164 -37.95 8.67 2.07
C PHE A 164 -37.53 9.71 1.01
N GLY A 165 -37.94 9.54 -0.25
CA GLY A 165 -37.80 10.55 -1.31
C GLY A 165 -36.38 11.09 -1.48
N GLU A 166 -36.25 12.42 -1.42
CA GLU A 166 -35.01 13.22 -1.60
C GLU A 166 -34.05 13.19 -0.41
N ASP A 167 -34.17 12.21 0.50
CA ASP A 167 -33.28 12.07 1.65
C ASP A 167 -31.80 11.99 1.20
N PRO A 168 -30.91 12.85 1.75
CA PRO A 168 -29.48 12.86 1.40
C PRO A 168 -28.81 11.49 1.56
N HIS A 169 -29.23 10.72 2.56
CA HIS A 169 -28.69 9.39 2.81
C HIS A 169 -29.15 8.37 1.77
N VAL A 170 -30.38 8.49 1.23
CA VAL A 170 -30.82 7.67 0.08
C VAL A 170 -29.90 7.91 -1.11
N LYS A 171 -29.55 9.17 -1.40
CA LYS A 171 -28.61 9.55 -2.47
C LYS A 171 -27.23 8.95 -2.24
N TYR A 172 -26.70 9.04 -1.02
CA TYR A 172 -25.46 8.36 -0.64
C TYR A 172 -25.52 6.84 -0.92
N LEU A 173 -26.58 6.16 -0.49
CA LEU A 173 -26.71 4.72 -0.67
C LEU A 173 -26.83 4.33 -2.15
N TRP A 174 -27.48 5.14 -2.99
CA TRP A 174 -27.43 4.98 -4.44
C TRP A 174 -26.02 5.13 -5.00
N GLY A 175 -25.24 6.08 -4.48
CA GLY A 175 -23.81 6.22 -4.82
C GLY A 175 -23.02 4.95 -4.48
N VAL A 176 -23.21 4.39 -3.29
CA VAL A 176 -22.57 3.12 -2.87
C VAL A 176 -22.99 1.96 -3.79
N TYR A 177 -24.26 1.89 -4.19
CA TYR A 177 -24.74 0.90 -5.15
C TYR A 177 -24.07 1.08 -6.53
N CYS A 178 -23.98 2.31 -7.04
CA CYS A 178 -23.33 2.64 -8.30
C CYS A 178 -21.85 2.21 -8.32
N LEU A 179 -21.13 2.37 -7.20
CA LEU A 179 -19.76 1.85 -7.08
C LEU A 179 -19.71 0.33 -7.25
N LYS A 180 -20.68 -0.39 -6.69
CA LYS A 180 -20.69 -1.86 -6.77
C LYS A 180 -20.95 -2.37 -8.19
N ILE A 181 -21.79 -1.67 -8.96
CA ILE A 181 -22.06 -1.99 -10.37
C ILE A 181 -21.05 -1.37 -11.34
N GLN A 182 -19.91 -0.87 -10.84
CA GLN A 182 -18.84 -0.26 -11.63
C GLN A 182 -19.28 0.96 -12.46
N ALA A 183 -20.19 1.77 -11.92
CA ALA A 183 -20.63 3.05 -12.50
C ALA A 183 -20.11 4.25 -11.68
N PRO A 184 -18.79 4.54 -11.70
CA PRO A 184 -18.19 5.54 -10.81
C PRO A 184 -18.65 6.97 -11.11
N GLU A 185 -18.98 7.32 -12.36
CA GLU A 185 -19.50 8.66 -12.67
C GLU A 185 -20.86 8.91 -12.03
N MET A 186 -21.77 7.93 -12.15
CA MET A 186 -23.06 8.00 -11.47
C MET A 186 -22.89 8.05 -9.96
N ALA A 187 -21.93 7.31 -9.41
CA ALA A 187 -21.63 7.35 -7.97
C ALA A 187 -21.20 8.75 -7.53
N MET A 188 -20.30 9.40 -8.27
CA MET A 188 -19.86 10.76 -7.99
C MET A 188 -21.04 11.74 -7.98
N THR A 189 -21.89 11.70 -9.00
CA THR A 189 -23.10 12.55 -9.07
C THR A 189 -23.99 12.33 -7.85
N ARG A 190 -24.25 11.07 -7.48
CA ARG A 190 -25.07 10.75 -6.29
C ARG A 190 -24.46 11.24 -4.98
N PHE A 191 -23.14 11.15 -4.82
CA PHE A 191 -22.47 11.70 -3.65
C PHE A 191 -22.50 13.23 -3.63
N GLN A 192 -22.36 13.89 -4.77
CA GLN A 192 -22.49 15.34 -4.88
C GLN A 192 -23.90 15.79 -4.51
N GLU A 193 -24.95 15.18 -5.08
CA GLU A 193 -26.35 15.47 -4.72
C GLU A 193 -26.62 15.27 -3.22
N ALA A 194 -26.02 14.25 -2.60
CA ALA A 194 -26.12 14.02 -1.16
C ALA A 194 -25.46 15.16 -0.36
N LEU A 195 -24.30 15.65 -0.81
CA LEU A 195 -23.56 16.74 -0.15
C LEU A 195 -24.18 18.11 -0.40
N GLU A 196 -24.82 18.34 -1.53
CA GLU A 196 -25.62 19.53 -1.80
C GLU A 196 -26.81 19.61 -0.83
N ALA A 197 -27.51 18.50 -0.64
CA ALA A 197 -28.64 18.42 0.28
C ALA A 197 -28.19 18.42 1.76
N GLN A 198 -27.04 17.81 2.06
CA GLN A 198 -26.48 17.74 3.41
C GLN A 198 -24.95 17.87 3.39
N PRO A 199 -24.41 19.10 3.49
CA PRO A 199 -22.97 19.35 3.44
C PRO A 199 -22.14 18.67 4.54
N ALA A 200 -22.79 18.27 5.64
CA ALA A 200 -22.19 17.58 6.78
C ALA A 200 -22.20 16.05 6.66
N HIS A 201 -22.66 15.47 5.55
CA HIS A 201 -22.73 14.02 5.37
C HIS A 201 -21.33 13.40 5.17
N GLU A 202 -20.69 13.00 6.27
CA GLU A 202 -19.27 12.62 6.31
C GLU A 202 -18.91 11.45 5.38
N LEU A 203 -19.75 10.42 5.34
CA LEU A 203 -19.48 9.22 4.51
C LEU A 203 -19.53 9.51 3.00
N ALA A 204 -20.37 10.45 2.57
CA ALA A 204 -20.49 10.80 1.15
C ALA A 204 -19.28 11.60 0.69
N ARG A 205 -18.80 12.53 1.54
CA ARG A 205 -17.58 13.30 1.27
C ARG A 205 -16.35 12.42 1.23
N LYS A 206 -16.22 11.47 2.18
CA LYS A 206 -15.15 10.47 2.17
C LYS A 206 -15.10 9.68 0.86
N LEU A 207 -16.24 9.12 0.43
CA LEU A 207 -16.27 8.30 -0.79
C LEU A 207 -16.06 9.14 -2.06
N LEU A 208 -16.52 10.39 -2.08
CA LEU A 208 -16.25 11.31 -3.19
C LEU A 208 -14.75 11.61 -3.31
N ALA A 209 -14.07 11.91 -2.20
CA ALA A 209 -12.62 12.10 -2.19
C ALA A 209 -11.87 10.84 -2.65
N GLU A 210 -12.26 9.66 -2.16
CA GLU A 210 -11.67 8.37 -2.59
C GLU A 210 -11.85 8.09 -4.08
N LEU A 211 -12.94 8.56 -4.70
CA LEU A 211 -13.14 8.44 -6.15
C LEU A 211 -12.22 9.35 -6.94
N PHE A 212 -12.01 10.59 -6.48
CA PHE A 212 -11.02 11.48 -7.08
C PHE A 212 -9.61 10.89 -6.97
N GLU A 213 -9.25 10.33 -5.81
CA GLU A 213 -7.97 9.62 -5.64
C GLU A 213 -7.82 8.45 -6.62
N ALA A 214 -8.86 7.62 -6.78
CA ALA A 214 -8.84 6.46 -7.67
C ALA A 214 -8.69 6.84 -9.16
N ARG A 215 -9.06 8.07 -9.53
CA ARG A 215 -8.92 8.63 -10.88
C ARG A 215 -7.62 9.42 -11.09
N GLY A 216 -6.76 9.50 -10.06
CA GLY A 216 -5.54 10.30 -10.09
C GLY A 216 -5.78 11.82 -10.02
N GLN A 217 -7.01 12.25 -9.71
CA GLN A 217 -7.38 13.66 -9.54
C GLN A 217 -7.05 14.10 -8.11
N LEU A 218 -5.75 14.16 -7.79
CA LEU A 218 -5.27 14.32 -6.42
C LEU A 218 -5.57 15.71 -5.83
N ASP A 219 -5.59 16.76 -6.66
CA ASP A 219 -5.93 18.13 -6.22
C ASP A 219 -7.41 18.25 -5.82
N GLU A 220 -8.31 17.65 -6.58
CA GLU A 220 -9.74 17.56 -6.24
C GLU A 220 -9.95 16.72 -4.98
N ALA A 221 -9.25 15.58 -4.87
CA ALA A 221 -9.30 14.73 -3.68
C ALA A 221 -8.87 15.51 -2.43
N LEU A 222 -7.75 16.23 -2.51
CA LEU A 222 -7.23 17.00 -1.38
C LEU A 222 -8.19 18.12 -0.98
N ARG A 223 -8.80 18.81 -1.95
CA ARG A 223 -9.83 19.83 -1.69
C ARG A 223 -11.01 19.25 -0.91
N GLU A 224 -11.52 18.08 -1.31
CA GLU A 224 -12.63 17.42 -0.60
C GLU A 224 -12.24 16.93 0.80
N GLN A 225 -11.02 16.41 0.98
CA GLN A 225 -10.52 16.00 2.29
C GLN A 225 -10.32 17.19 3.24
N LEU A 226 -9.78 18.31 2.74
CA LEU A 226 -9.63 19.54 3.52
C LEU A 226 -10.99 20.14 3.89
N GLU A 227 -11.97 20.10 2.98
CA GLU A 227 -13.35 20.51 3.29
C GLU A 227 -13.99 19.60 4.33
N TYR A 228 -13.72 18.28 4.28
CA TYR A 228 -14.14 17.34 5.32
C TYR A 228 -13.52 17.72 6.66
N LEU A 229 -12.20 17.89 6.71
CA LEU A 229 -11.49 18.25 7.94
C LEU A 229 -11.95 19.62 8.49
N ARG A 230 -12.22 20.61 7.63
CA ARG A 230 -12.73 21.92 8.06
C ARG A 230 -14.07 21.81 8.79
N ARG A 231 -14.95 20.91 8.35
CA ARG A 231 -16.27 20.66 8.98
C ARG A 231 -16.17 19.77 10.21
N ALA A 232 -15.21 18.87 10.22
CA ALA A 232 -14.95 17.92 11.29
C ALA A 232 -13.45 17.92 11.68
N PRO A 233 -12.97 18.97 12.39
CA PRO A 233 -11.53 19.16 12.67
C PRO A 233 -10.89 18.02 13.44
N ASP A 234 -11.70 17.34 14.27
CA ASP A 234 -11.27 16.25 15.14
C ASP A 234 -11.50 14.87 14.48
N SER A 235 -11.86 14.83 13.18
CA SER A 235 -12.13 13.57 12.48
C SER A 235 -10.82 12.87 12.12
N VAL A 236 -10.52 11.79 12.84
CA VAL A 236 -9.41 10.88 12.53
C VAL A 236 -9.50 10.38 11.08
N VAL A 237 -10.71 10.09 10.59
CA VAL A 237 -10.93 9.61 9.22
C VAL A 237 -10.58 10.69 8.19
N ALA A 238 -10.90 11.96 8.45
CA ALA A 238 -10.55 13.07 7.57
C ALA A 238 -9.03 13.35 7.59
N GLN A 239 -8.41 13.32 8.77
CA GLN A 239 -6.95 13.51 8.92
C GLN A 239 -6.17 12.41 8.19
N VAL A 240 -6.57 11.14 8.34
CA VAL A 240 -6.01 10.02 7.56
C VAL A 240 -6.26 10.19 6.06
N GLY A 241 -7.44 10.66 5.66
CA GLY A 241 -7.74 10.94 4.25
C GLY A 241 -6.85 12.04 3.63
N VAL A 242 -6.59 13.12 4.36
CA VAL A 242 -5.63 14.18 3.95
C VAL A 242 -4.23 13.59 3.83
N ALA A 243 -3.75 12.88 4.87
CA ALA A 243 -2.42 12.28 4.87
C ALA A 243 -2.22 11.30 3.70
N ARG A 244 -3.21 10.44 3.44
CA ARG A 244 -3.21 9.51 2.31
C ARG A 244 -3.13 10.22 0.96
N THR A 245 -3.86 11.33 0.80
CA THR A 245 -3.84 12.11 -0.44
C THR A 245 -2.48 12.79 -0.63
N LEU A 246 -1.93 13.41 0.42
CA LEU A 246 -0.59 14.00 0.41
C LEU A 246 0.49 12.97 0.10
N ARG A 247 0.41 11.77 0.68
CA ARG A 247 1.31 10.65 0.37
C ARG A 247 1.27 10.30 -1.12
N LYS A 248 0.07 10.13 -1.70
CA LYS A 248 -0.10 9.86 -3.14
C LYS A 248 0.43 11.00 -4.02
N MET A 249 0.49 12.23 -3.53
CA MET A 249 1.12 13.37 -4.21
C MET A 249 2.65 13.40 -4.04
N GLY A 250 3.23 12.50 -3.24
CA GLY A 250 4.66 12.46 -2.91
C GLY A 250 5.08 13.40 -1.78
N CYS A 251 4.14 14.10 -1.14
CA CYS A 251 4.38 15.00 -0.01
C CYS A 251 4.45 14.20 1.31
N LEU A 252 5.46 13.33 1.43
CA LEU A 252 5.56 12.35 2.52
C LEU A 252 5.75 12.99 3.90
N GLU A 253 6.48 14.11 3.99
CA GLU A 253 6.69 14.82 5.25
C GLU A 253 5.42 15.51 5.73
N ASP A 254 4.70 16.20 4.83
CA ASP A 254 3.42 16.83 5.17
C ASP A 254 2.38 15.77 5.56
N ALA A 255 2.34 14.64 4.84
CA ALA A 255 1.50 13.50 5.19
C ALA A 255 1.79 12.99 6.61
N ARG A 256 3.07 12.90 6.99
CA ARG A 256 3.49 12.44 8.31
C ARG A 256 3.11 13.45 9.40
N HIS A 257 3.30 14.74 9.14
CA HIS A 257 3.01 15.82 10.08
C HIS A 257 1.51 15.91 10.41
N VAL A 258 0.64 15.71 9.42
CA VAL A 258 -0.83 15.68 9.63
C VAL A 258 -1.24 14.61 10.66
N LEU A 259 -0.52 13.49 10.72
CA LEU A 259 -0.83 12.37 11.62
C LEU A 259 -0.06 12.40 12.94
N GLU A 260 0.89 13.32 13.12
CA GLU A 260 1.75 13.41 14.29
C GLU A 260 0.97 13.48 15.62
N PRO A 261 -0.09 14.31 15.76
CA PRO A 261 -0.87 14.36 16.99
C PRO A 261 -1.62 13.07 17.31
N LEU A 262 -1.95 12.27 16.29
CA LEU A 262 -2.67 11.00 16.44
C LEU A 262 -1.72 9.85 16.79
N VAL A 263 -0.47 9.94 16.36
CA VAL A 263 0.59 8.94 16.58
C VAL A 263 1.12 8.98 18.01
N GLU A 264 1.14 10.17 18.63
CA GLU A 264 1.57 10.35 20.02
C GLU A 264 0.56 9.83 21.06
N ALA A 265 -0.64 9.43 20.64
CA ALA A 265 -1.63 8.82 21.51
C ALA A 265 -1.13 7.47 22.08
N SER A 266 -1.51 7.14 23.32
CA SER A 266 -1.09 5.88 23.99
C SER A 266 -1.49 4.62 23.21
N ASP A 267 -2.60 4.67 22.48
CA ASP A 267 -3.11 3.59 21.62
C ASP A 267 -3.69 4.19 20.33
N PRO A 268 -2.85 4.47 19.30
CA PRO A 268 -3.31 5.05 18.04
C PRO A 268 -4.22 4.07 17.31
N ALA A 269 -5.30 4.59 16.71
CA ALA A 269 -6.24 3.76 15.96
C ALA A 269 -5.54 3.01 14.81
N GLY A 270 -5.94 1.76 14.55
CA GLY A 270 -5.31 0.92 13.52
C GLY A 270 -5.26 1.55 12.13
N ILE A 271 -6.25 2.38 11.77
CA ILE A 271 -6.25 3.15 10.50
C ILE A 271 -5.12 4.20 10.43
N VAL A 272 -4.74 4.79 11.56
CA VAL A 272 -3.63 5.74 11.66
C VAL A 272 -2.32 4.98 11.54
N CYS A 273 -2.16 3.89 12.30
CA CYS A 273 -1.00 3.00 12.21
C CYS A 273 -0.77 2.51 10.78
N ALA A 274 -1.83 2.08 10.09
CA ALA A 274 -1.73 1.60 8.71
C ALA A 274 -1.29 2.69 7.73
N GLU A 275 -1.81 3.92 7.85
CA GLU A 275 -1.42 5.02 6.96
C GLU A 275 0.01 5.50 7.24
N VAL A 276 0.41 5.59 8.52
CA VAL A 276 1.80 5.89 8.88
C VAL A 276 2.74 4.82 8.35
N ALA A 277 2.38 3.54 8.48
CA ALA A 277 3.16 2.44 7.92
C ALA A 277 3.36 2.57 6.40
N GLN A 278 2.32 2.99 5.66
CA GLN A 278 2.42 3.28 4.22
C GLN A 278 3.35 4.46 3.92
N ILE A 279 3.30 5.52 4.75
CA ILE A 279 4.20 6.67 4.61
C ILE A 279 5.66 6.24 4.84
N GLU A 280 5.96 5.52 5.92
CA GLU A 280 7.32 5.06 6.21
C GLU A 280 7.81 4.05 5.16
N LEU A 281 6.93 3.18 4.66
CA LEU A 281 7.23 2.25 3.57
C LEU A 281 7.64 3.00 2.30
N GLU A 282 6.91 4.06 1.95
CA GLU A 282 7.25 4.90 0.80
C GLU A 282 8.52 5.70 1.06
N LYS A 283 8.78 6.19 2.27
CA LYS A 283 10.07 6.83 2.63
C LYS A 283 11.28 5.89 2.53
N GLY A 284 11.06 4.58 2.48
CA GLY A 284 12.12 3.56 2.46
C GLY A 284 12.53 3.09 3.86
N ASP A 285 11.87 3.56 4.92
CA ASP A 285 12.11 3.07 6.29
C ASP A 285 11.28 1.80 6.56
N TYR A 286 11.76 0.69 6.00
CA TYR A 286 11.07 -0.60 6.06
C TYR A 286 10.92 -1.13 7.49
N ARG A 287 11.85 -0.78 8.38
CA ARG A 287 11.82 -1.17 9.79
C ARG A 287 10.67 -0.47 10.51
N GLN A 288 10.59 0.85 10.44
CA GLN A 288 9.47 1.58 11.04
C GLN A 288 8.15 1.20 10.39
N ALA A 289 8.11 1.02 9.06
CA ALA A 289 6.92 0.56 8.36
C ALA A 289 6.39 -0.77 8.93
N ALA A 290 7.27 -1.75 9.14
CA ALA A 290 6.90 -3.05 9.71
C ALA A 290 6.39 -2.95 11.16
N GLU A 291 6.99 -2.11 11.99
CA GLU A 291 6.53 -1.85 13.36
C GLU A 291 5.12 -1.24 13.37
N TRP A 292 4.87 -0.27 12.49
CA TRP A 292 3.55 0.36 12.37
C TRP A 292 2.49 -0.58 11.79
N PHE A 293 2.83 -1.41 10.78
CA PHE A 293 1.92 -2.43 10.27
C PHE A 293 1.58 -3.49 11.32
N ALA A 294 2.52 -3.85 12.20
CA ALA A 294 2.24 -4.76 13.31
C ALA A 294 1.23 -4.16 14.29
N ARG A 295 1.32 -2.86 14.58
CA ARG A 295 0.38 -2.13 15.44
C ARG A 295 -0.98 -1.90 14.79
N ALA A 296 -1.04 -1.86 13.46
CA ALA A 296 -2.29 -1.64 12.72
C ALA A 296 -3.30 -2.79 12.85
N GLY A 297 -2.85 -4.00 13.23
CA GLY A 297 -3.72 -5.16 13.41
C GLY A 297 -4.23 -5.72 12.07
N LEU A 298 -3.41 -6.53 11.39
CA LEU A 298 -3.72 -7.04 10.04
C LEU A 298 -4.52 -8.36 10.02
N GLU A 299 -4.91 -8.89 11.18
CA GLU A 299 -5.60 -10.20 11.28
C GLU A 299 -6.94 -10.24 10.54
N GLY A 300 -7.63 -9.10 10.42
CA GLY A 300 -8.90 -8.96 9.69
C GLY A 300 -8.82 -8.21 8.36
N GLU A 301 -7.65 -7.73 7.95
CA GLU A 301 -7.50 -6.92 6.74
C GLU A 301 -7.67 -7.78 5.48
N ARG A 302 -8.46 -7.27 4.53
CA ARG A 302 -8.81 -7.94 3.27
C ARG A 302 -8.40 -7.15 2.04
N ASP A 303 -8.03 -5.89 2.24
CA ASP A 303 -7.51 -5.05 1.19
C ASP A 303 -6.19 -5.62 0.68
N SER A 304 -6.22 -6.14 -0.54
CA SER A 304 -5.10 -6.79 -1.20
C SER A 304 -3.87 -5.87 -1.30
N SER A 305 -4.09 -4.57 -1.53
CA SER A 305 -3.01 -3.57 -1.61
C SER A 305 -2.36 -3.34 -0.26
N LYS A 306 -3.13 -3.26 0.83
CA LYS A 306 -2.57 -3.13 2.18
C LYS A 306 -1.85 -4.39 2.65
N LEU A 307 -2.38 -5.57 2.32
CA LEU A 307 -1.71 -6.85 2.63
C LEU A 307 -0.36 -6.95 1.90
N SER A 308 -0.30 -6.52 0.63
CA SER A 308 0.96 -6.49 -0.12
C SER A 308 1.95 -5.47 0.48
N ALA A 309 1.50 -4.25 0.78
CA ALA A 309 2.35 -3.22 1.40
C ALA A 309 2.95 -3.69 2.73
N ALA A 310 2.14 -4.28 3.61
CA ALA A 310 2.62 -4.86 4.85
C ALA A 310 3.60 -6.03 4.62
N ALA A 311 3.29 -6.92 3.67
CA ALA A 311 4.17 -8.04 3.35
C ALA A 311 5.54 -7.57 2.85
N ILE A 312 5.59 -6.53 2.01
CA ILE A 312 6.83 -5.89 1.55
C ILE A 312 7.61 -5.30 2.73
N ALA A 313 6.94 -4.53 3.61
CA ALA A 313 7.58 -3.96 4.80
C ALA A 313 8.19 -5.05 5.71
N PHE A 314 7.45 -6.13 5.96
CA PHE A 314 7.96 -7.27 6.74
C PHE A 314 9.10 -8.02 6.04
N ALA A 315 9.03 -8.19 4.71
CA ALA A 315 10.09 -8.83 3.95
C ALA A 315 11.40 -8.02 4.00
N LEU A 316 11.31 -6.73 3.72
CA LEU A 316 12.47 -5.82 3.68
C LEU A 316 13.03 -5.48 5.07
N SER A 317 12.30 -5.82 6.15
CA SER A 317 12.80 -5.75 7.54
C SER A 317 13.23 -7.10 8.11
N GLY A 318 13.36 -8.15 7.28
CA GLY A 318 13.84 -9.48 7.69
C GLY A 318 12.82 -10.36 8.43
N GLN A 319 11.54 -9.99 8.48
CA GLN A 319 10.46 -10.76 9.10
C GLN A 319 9.78 -11.72 8.09
N THR A 320 10.57 -12.63 7.50
CA THR A 320 10.20 -13.47 6.36
C THR A 320 8.93 -14.30 6.58
N GLU A 321 8.76 -14.97 7.74
CA GLU A 321 7.54 -15.76 8.01
C GLU A 321 6.25 -14.94 8.06
N ARG A 322 6.33 -13.69 8.54
CA ARG A 322 5.17 -12.78 8.55
C ARG A 322 4.87 -12.32 7.13
N ALA A 323 5.91 -11.98 6.37
CA ALA A 323 5.79 -11.60 4.98
C ALA A 323 5.15 -12.71 4.13
N GLU A 324 5.63 -13.95 4.24
CA GLU A 324 5.09 -15.11 3.51
C GLU A 324 3.61 -15.35 3.80
N ARG A 325 3.19 -15.30 5.08
CA ARG A 325 1.77 -15.44 5.45
C ARG A 325 0.90 -14.35 4.84
N LEU A 326 1.38 -13.11 4.82
CA LEU A 326 0.65 -11.99 4.24
C LEU A 326 0.63 -12.05 2.70
N PHE A 327 1.73 -12.45 2.06
CA PHE A 327 1.77 -12.69 0.62
C PHE A 327 0.84 -13.83 0.21
N ALA A 328 0.75 -14.91 0.98
CA ALA A 328 -0.19 -15.99 0.74
C ALA A 328 -1.65 -15.52 0.82
N ARG A 329 -1.99 -14.71 1.85
CA ARG A 329 -3.32 -14.09 1.98
C ARG A 329 -3.62 -13.13 0.82
N HIS A 330 -2.66 -12.29 0.45
CA HIS A 330 -2.76 -11.40 -0.70
C HIS A 330 -2.98 -12.20 -2.01
N ALA A 331 -2.23 -13.27 -2.24
CA ALA A 331 -2.34 -14.10 -3.43
C ALA A 331 -3.72 -14.77 -3.49
N ALA A 332 -4.19 -15.33 -2.37
CA ALA A 332 -5.53 -15.90 -2.25
C ALA A 332 -6.63 -14.86 -2.53
N ALA A 333 -6.49 -13.64 -2.00
CA ALA A 333 -7.44 -12.55 -2.24
C ALA A 333 -7.47 -12.14 -3.72
N THR A 334 -6.31 -12.01 -4.37
CA THR A 334 -6.19 -11.62 -5.77
C THR A 334 -6.71 -12.71 -6.71
N HIS A 335 -6.35 -13.99 -6.49
CA HIS A 335 -6.89 -15.12 -7.26
C HIS A 335 -8.41 -15.22 -7.14
N ARG A 336 -8.95 -15.06 -5.92
CA ARG A 336 -10.40 -15.03 -5.69
C ARG A 336 -11.06 -13.89 -6.45
N SER A 337 -10.49 -12.68 -6.40
CA SER A 337 -11.02 -11.51 -7.10
C SER A 337 -11.04 -11.73 -8.62
N ALA A 338 -9.95 -12.25 -9.19
CA ALA A 338 -9.86 -12.59 -10.61
C ALA A 338 -10.89 -13.66 -11.01
N ARG A 339 -11.05 -14.72 -10.20
CA ARG A 339 -12.05 -15.77 -10.45
C ARG A 339 -13.48 -15.26 -10.35
N ILE A 340 -13.78 -14.41 -9.37
CA ILE A 340 -15.10 -13.74 -9.25
C ILE A 340 -15.38 -12.89 -10.50
N HIS A 341 -14.38 -12.16 -11.00
CA HIS A 341 -14.52 -11.36 -12.21
C HIS A 341 -14.80 -12.22 -13.44
N ASP A 342 -14.02 -13.29 -13.65
CA ASP A 342 -14.22 -14.27 -14.73
C ASP A 342 -15.63 -14.90 -14.69
N LEU A 343 -16.06 -15.35 -13.51
CA LEU A 343 -17.40 -15.92 -13.33
C LEU A 343 -18.52 -14.91 -13.61
N ARG A 344 -18.31 -13.63 -13.32
CA ARG A 344 -19.27 -12.57 -13.65
C ARG A 344 -19.35 -12.35 -15.16
N ILE A 345 -18.22 -12.27 -15.84
CA ILE A 345 -18.19 -12.16 -17.32
C ILE A 345 -18.94 -13.35 -17.93
N ARG A 346 -18.65 -14.56 -17.45
CA ARG A 346 -19.31 -15.80 -17.90
C ARG A 346 -20.82 -15.76 -17.72
N LEU A 347 -21.32 -15.24 -16.59
CA LEU A 347 -22.75 -15.13 -16.32
C LEU A 347 -23.44 -13.98 -17.08
N VAL A 348 -22.71 -12.97 -17.53
CA VAL A 348 -23.22 -11.97 -18.48
C VAL A 348 -23.45 -12.61 -19.85
N ILE A 349 -22.55 -13.50 -20.27
CA ILE A 349 -22.61 -14.20 -21.56
C ILE A 349 -23.67 -15.33 -21.53
N ASP A 350 -23.72 -16.11 -20.45
CA ASP A 350 -24.71 -17.16 -20.22
C ASP A 350 -25.36 -17.02 -18.83
N PRO A 351 -26.49 -16.29 -18.75
CA PRO A 351 -27.22 -16.12 -17.50
C PRO A 351 -27.80 -17.41 -16.92
N GLN A 352 -27.87 -18.51 -17.69
CA GLN A 352 -28.41 -19.79 -17.22
C GLN A 352 -27.32 -20.76 -16.71
N ASP A 353 -26.05 -20.37 -16.70
CA ASP A 353 -24.97 -21.21 -16.20
C ASP A 353 -25.03 -21.40 -14.68
N GLN A 354 -25.78 -22.42 -14.26
CA GLN A 354 -25.98 -22.74 -12.85
C GLN A 354 -24.68 -23.10 -12.12
N ARG A 355 -23.66 -23.61 -12.83
CA ARG A 355 -22.36 -23.95 -12.23
C ARG A 355 -21.57 -22.69 -11.94
N ALA A 356 -21.49 -21.76 -12.89
CA ALA A 356 -20.84 -20.47 -12.70
C ALA A 356 -21.56 -19.65 -11.63
N ALA A 357 -22.90 -19.65 -11.60
CA ALA A 357 -23.70 -18.99 -10.58
C ALA A 357 -23.45 -19.57 -9.17
N ALA A 358 -23.43 -20.89 -9.04
CA ALA A 358 -23.16 -21.57 -7.78
C ALA A 358 -21.71 -21.35 -7.29
N GLU A 359 -20.73 -21.33 -8.20
CA GLU A 359 -19.34 -21.04 -7.87
C GLU A 359 -19.14 -19.58 -7.46
N LEU A 360 -19.72 -18.63 -8.20
CA LEU A 360 -19.70 -17.21 -7.87
C LEU A 360 -20.34 -16.96 -6.50
N HIS A 361 -21.48 -17.60 -6.23
CA HIS A 361 -22.16 -17.51 -4.95
C HIS A 361 -21.29 -18.09 -3.82
N ARG A 362 -20.63 -19.24 -4.03
CA ARG A 362 -19.71 -19.84 -3.05
C ARG A 362 -18.52 -18.93 -2.76
N LEU A 363 -17.84 -18.45 -3.80
CA LEU A 363 -16.68 -17.57 -3.69
C LEU A 363 -17.06 -16.20 -3.13
N SER A 364 -18.30 -15.74 -3.29
CA SER A 364 -18.78 -14.49 -2.67
C SER A 364 -19.10 -14.67 -1.17
N ARG A 365 -19.36 -15.90 -0.72
CA ARG A 365 -19.81 -16.21 0.66
C ARG A 365 -18.75 -16.67 1.63
N GLN A 366 -17.67 -17.30 1.17
CA GLN A 366 -16.62 -17.75 2.07
C GLN A 366 -15.92 -16.54 2.72
N ALA A 367 -16.22 -16.30 4.00
CA ALA A 367 -15.24 -15.78 4.93
C ALA A 367 -14.32 -16.96 5.28
N GLU A 368 -13.02 -16.71 5.16
CA GLU A 368 -11.91 -17.66 5.21
C GLU A 368 -12.08 -18.79 6.25
N GLU A 369 -11.90 -20.03 5.81
CA GLU A 369 -10.87 -20.83 6.48
C GLU A 369 -9.64 -20.79 5.58
N PRO A 370 -8.43 -20.53 6.13
CA PRO A 370 -7.21 -20.71 5.37
C PRO A 370 -7.15 -22.18 4.94
N GLY A 371 -7.22 -22.43 3.65
CA GLY A 371 -6.82 -23.72 3.10
C GLY A 371 -5.41 -24.02 3.57
N ASN A 372 -5.24 -25.15 4.25
CA ASN A 372 -3.97 -25.60 4.81
C ASN A 372 -2.85 -25.44 3.75
N PRO A 373 -1.82 -24.60 3.99
CA PRO A 373 -0.70 -24.42 3.05
C PRO A 373 0.10 -25.71 2.79
N GLU A 374 -0.16 -26.78 3.56
CA GLU A 374 0.58 -28.05 3.43
C GLU A 374 0.42 -28.78 2.10
N GLN A 375 -0.53 -28.40 1.24
CA GLN A 375 -0.75 -29.10 -0.04
C GLN A 375 0.02 -28.53 -1.25
N ARG A 376 0.93 -27.57 -1.04
CA ARG A 376 1.94 -27.16 -2.04
C ARG A 376 3.34 -27.02 -1.44
N ARG A 377 3.76 -28.00 -0.62
CA ARG A 377 5.18 -28.21 -0.35
C ARG A 377 5.77 -29.12 -1.43
N PRO A 378 6.74 -28.68 -2.25
CA PRO A 378 7.80 -29.60 -2.68
C PRO A 378 8.46 -30.12 -1.40
N GLY A 379 8.75 -31.43 -1.36
CA GLY A 379 9.03 -32.19 -0.15
C GLY A 379 9.95 -31.51 0.87
N LYS A 380 9.54 -31.55 2.15
CA LYS A 380 10.46 -31.41 3.28
C LYS A 380 11.56 -32.46 3.13
N SER A 381 12.80 -32.03 2.89
CA SER A 381 13.94 -32.81 3.38
C SER A 381 13.99 -32.63 4.90
N GLU A 382 13.67 -33.70 5.62
CA GLU A 382 14.02 -33.80 7.02
C GLU A 382 15.53 -34.03 7.12
N GLY A 383 16.23 -33.02 7.62
CA GLY A 383 17.64 -33.07 7.98
C GLY A 383 18.02 -31.71 8.54
N GLY A 384 18.54 -31.66 9.76
CA GLY A 384 19.00 -30.41 10.37
C GLY A 384 20.06 -29.77 9.49
N GLN A 385 19.69 -28.74 8.74
CA GLN A 385 20.63 -27.96 7.94
C GLN A 385 21.24 -26.88 8.83
N SER A 386 22.57 -26.88 8.86
CA SER A 386 23.38 -25.85 9.53
C SER A 386 22.96 -24.46 9.04
N ALA A 387 23.07 -23.45 9.91
CA ALA A 387 22.90 -22.05 9.54
C ALA A 387 23.90 -21.57 8.45
N ASP A 388 24.92 -22.40 8.16
CA ASP A 388 26.01 -22.10 7.23
C ASP A 388 25.82 -22.67 5.80
N GLU A 389 24.64 -23.20 5.44
CA GLU A 389 24.41 -23.73 4.08
C GLU A 389 24.07 -22.57 3.10
N PRO A 390 24.78 -22.42 1.95
CA PRO A 390 24.58 -21.31 1.01
C PRO A 390 23.11 -21.08 0.61
N ARG A 391 22.38 -22.16 0.36
CA ARG A 391 20.97 -22.12 -0.04
C ARG A 391 20.07 -21.65 1.10
N ALA A 392 20.34 -22.05 2.34
CA ALA A 392 19.56 -21.63 3.50
C ALA A 392 19.72 -20.13 3.76
N LEU A 393 20.95 -19.62 3.63
CA LEU A 393 21.25 -18.20 3.79
C LEU A 393 20.62 -17.35 2.68
N TYR A 394 20.75 -17.77 1.42
CA TYR A 394 20.02 -17.15 0.31
C TYR A 394 18.50 -17.17 0.54
N ASN A 395 17.96 -18.29 1.02
CA ASN A 395 16.52 -18.44 1.27
C ASN A 395 16.00 -17.42 2.29
N ARG A 396 16.78 -17.14 3.31
CA ARG A 396 16.43 -16.19 4.36
C ARG A 396 16.38 -14.74 3.89
N HIS A 397 17.33 -14.34 3.05
CA HIS A 397 17.56 -12.92 2.72
C HIS A 397 17.08 -12.51 1.33
N CYS A 398 17.11 -13.41 0.34
CA CYS A 398 17.00 -13.03 -1.07
C CYS A 398 15.69 -13.47 -1.74
N THR A 399 15.06 -14.54 -1.27
CA THR A 399 13.92 -15.19 -1.97
C THR A 399 12.67 -14.34 -2.08
N ALA A 400 12.43 -13.46 -1.10
CA ALA A 400 11.28 -12.55 -1.12
C ALA A 400 11.26 -11.70 -2.41
N CYS A 401 12.44 -11.34 -2.93
CA CYS A 401 12.59 -10.56 -4.15
C CYS A 401 13.03 -11.41 -5.33
N HIS A 402 14.08 -12.22 -5.19
CA HIS A 402 14.71 -12.93 -6.30
C HIS A 402 14.11 -14.32 -6.58
N GLY A 403 13.17 -14.81 -5.76
CA GLY A 403 12.59 -16.14 -5.90
C GLY A 403 13.49 -17.24 -5.37
N VAL A 404 12.93 -18.44 -5.18
CA VAL A 404 13.63 -19.62 -4.62
C VAL A 404 14.74 -20.11 -5.54
N GLU A 405 14.56 -19.96 -6.86
CA GLU A 405 15.51 -20.39 -7.88
C GLU A 405 16.36 -19.25 -8.47
N GLY A 406 16.25 -18.04 -7.91
CA GLY A 406 16.95 -16.86 -8.44
C GLY A 406 16.36 -16.30 -9.74
N ASP A 407 15.14 -16.69 -10.08
CA ASP A 407 14.43 -16.38 -11.33
C ASP A 407 13.63 -15.06 -11.31
N ALA A 408 13.84 -14.22 -10.29
CA ALA A 408 13.11 -12.98 -10.04
C ALA A 408 11.58 -13.16 -9.88
N THR A 409 11.11 -14.35 -9.50
CA THR A 409 9.68 -14.61 -9.24
C THR A 409 9.28 -14.47 -7.78
N GLY A 410 10.13 -13.85 -6.95
CA GLY A 410 9.84 -13.61 -5.54
C GLY A 410 8.52 -12.86 -5.35
N PRO A 411 7.77 -13.11 -4.27
CA PRO A 411 6.45 -12.52 -4.07
C PRO A 411 6.45 -10.98 -4.05
N ALA A 412 7.56 -10.36 -3.66
CA ALA A 412 7.75 -8.91 -3.72
C ALA A 412 8.09 -8.41 -5.14
N ALA A 413 8.66 -9.24 -6.02
CA ALA A 413 9.28 -8.83 -7.28
C ALA A 413 8.39 -7.95 -8.16
N ARG A 414 7.11 -8.33 -8.33
CA ARG A 414 6.12 -7.59 -9.15
C ARG A 414 5.72 -6.24 -8.58
N HIS A 415 6.11 -5.96 -7.34
CA HIS A 415 5.82 -4.70 -6.65
C HIS A 415 7.07 -3.81 -6.56
N LEU A 416 8.21 -4.23 -7.10
CA LEU A 416 9.45 -3.48 -7.07
C LEU A 416 9.77 -2.90 -8.45
N TYR A 417 10.24 -1.66 -8.47
CA TYR A 417 10.72 -0.97 -9.65
C TYR A 417 12.14 -0.40 -9.40
N PRO A 418 13.13 -0.73 -10.24
CA PRO A 418 13.08 -1.78 -11.26
C PRO A 418 12.84 -3.17 -10.63
N PRO A 419 12.34 -4.16 -11.38
CA PRO A 419 12.20 -5.51 -10.88
C PRO A 419 13.57 -6.09 -10.46
N PRO A 420 13.60 -7.02 -9.49
CA PRO A 420 14.82 -7.69 -9.09
C PRO A 420 15.45 -8.44 -10.28
N ARG A 421 16.77 -8.62 -10.21
CA ARG A 421 17.52 -9.33 -11.25
C ARG A 421 17.16 -10.81 -11.26
N ASP A 422 16.81 -11.34 -12.42
CA ASP A 422 16.81 -12.78 -12.68
C ASP A 422 18.26 -13.24 -12.87
N PHE A 423 18.79 -13.96 -11.89
CA PHE A 423 20.17 -14.44 -11.92
C PHE A 423 20.40 -15.55 -12.94
N ARG A 424 19.34 -16.19 -13.43
CA ARG A 424 19.40 -17.30 -14.39
C ARG A 424 19.46 -16.78 -15.82
N THR A 425 18.72 -15.71 -16.14
CA THR A 425 18.49 -15.29 -17.53
C THR A 425 18.92 -13.88 -17.90
N GLU A 426 19.26 -13.03 -16.93
CA GLU A 426 19.67 -11.64 -17.18
C GLU A 426 21.15 -11.41 -16.86
N LYS A 427 21.77 -10.45 -17.56
CA LYS A 427 23.17 -10.09 -17.33
C LYS A 427 23.37 -9.35 -16.01
N PHE A 428 24.54 -9.57 -15.40
CA PHE A 428 24.99 -8.82 -14.23
C PHE A 428 25.47 -7.43 -14.66
N ARG A 429 24.94 -6.38 -14.01
CA ARG A 429 25.18 -4.99 -14.42
C ARG A 429 26.52 -4.43 -13.93
N LEU A 430 27.02 -4.96 -12.82
CA LEU A 430 28.22 -4.48 -12.14
C LEU A 430 29.24 -5.62 -12.15
N VAL A 431 30.18 -5.54 -13.09
CA VAL A 431 31.17 -6.59 -13.39
C VAL A 431 32.53 -5.97 -13.68
N ARG A 432 33.61 -6.72 -13.44
CA ARG A 432 34.99 -6.29 -13.71
C ARG A 432 35.63 -7.00 -14.92
N ALA A 433 35.02 -8.07 -15.40
CA ALA A 433 35.53 -8.87 -16.51
C ALA A 433 35.02 -8.37 -17.87
N ARG A 434 35.84 -8.54 -18.92
CA ARG A 434 35.51 -8.10 -20.27
C ARG A 434 34.38 -8.89 -20.90
N ASN A 435 34.29 -10.20 -20.66
CA ASN A 435 33.19 -11.04 -21.11
C ASN A 435 31.86 -10.74 -20.39
N GLY A 436 31.88 -9.89 -19.36
CA GLY A 436 30.70 -9.50 -18.60
C GLY A 436 30.25 -10.55 -17.57
N ALA A 437 31.04 -11.60 -17.32
CA ALA A 437 30.78 -12.55 -16.25
C ALA A 437 31.11 -11.93 -14.88
N PRO A 438 30.22 -12.06 -13.88
CA PRO A 438 30.49 -11.54 -12.54
C PRO A 438 31.53 -12.39 -11.81
N THR A 439 32.38 -11.74 -11.01
CA THR A 439 33.20 -12.42 -10.00
C THR A 439 32.42 -12.62 -8.69
N SER A 440 32.91 -13.49 -7.80
CA SER A 440 32.36 -13.58 -6.43
C SER A 440 32.45 -12.23 -5.71
N GLU A 441 33.55 -11.50 -5.89
CA GLU A 441 33.75 -10.17 -5.29
C GLU A 441 32.72 -9.15 -5.81
N ASP A 442 32.39 -9.17 -7.10
CA ASP A 442 31.36 -8.30 -7.69
C ASP A 442 30.01 -8.53 -7.00
N VAL A 443 29.60 -9.80 -6.85
CA VAL A 443 28.33 -10.15 -6.20
C VAL A 443 28.35 -9.78 -4.72
N GLN A 444 29.47 -10.02 -4.01
CA GLN A 444 29.60 -9.64 -2.60
C GLN A 444 29.50 -8.13 -2.40
N GLN A 445 30.10 -7.32 -3.28
CA GLN A 445 30.03 -5.86 -3.20
C GLN A 445 28.61 -5.34 -3.41
N VAL A 446 27.89 -5.89 -4.39
CA VAL A 446 26.48 -5.55 -4.62
C VAL A 446 25.60 -5.99 -3.46
N THR A 447 25.80 -7.20 -2.92
CA THR A 447 25.01 -7.66 -1.78
C THR A 447 25.26 -6.80 -0.54
N ARG A 448 26.53 -6.50 -0.23
CA ARG A 448 26.89 -5.69 0.94
C ARG A 448 26.34 -4.28 0.86
N ARG A 449 26.47 -3.62 -0.30
CA ARG A 449 26.04 -2.22 -0.52
C ARG A 449 24.55 -2.10 -0.85
N GLY A 450 23.92 -3.18 -1.28
CA GLY A 450 22.70 -3.12 -2.07
C GLY A 450 22.96 -2.58 -3.47
N MET A 451 21.89 -2.20 -4.17
CA MET A 451 22.01 -1.57 -5.49
C MET A 451 21.41 -0.15 -5.47
N PRO A 452 22.24 0.89 -5.26
CA PRO A 452 21.78 2.27 -5.17
C PRO A 452 20.88 2.72 -6.33
N GLY A 453 19.79 3.41 -5.98
CA GLY A 453 18.75 3.81 -6.92
C GLY A 453 17.91 2.65 -7.44
N THR A 454 17.72 1.63 -6.60
CA THR A 454 16.76 0.52 -6.73
C THR A 454 16.20 0.17 -5.35
N SER A 455 15.24 -0.76 -5.28
CA SER A 455 14.69 -1.27 -4.02
C SER A 455 15.55 -2.35 -3.34
N MET A 456 16.74 -2.68 -3.85
CA MET A 456 17.63 -3.68 -3.24
C MET A 456 18.42 -3.03 -2.09
N PRO A 457 18.13 -3.37 -0.81
CA PRO A 457 18.79 -2.77 0.34
C PRO A 457 20.22 -3.29 0.51
N ALA A 458 20.99 -2.60 1.36
CA ALA A 458 22.27 -3.10 1.85
C ALA A 458 22.06 -4.27 2.83
N PHE A 459 22.97 -5.26 2.77
CA PHE A 459 23.04 -6.38 3.70
C PHE A 459 24.36 -6.32 4.47
N ASP A 460 24.60 -5.19 5.14
CA ASP A 460 25.82 -4.88 5.90
C ASP A 460 25.96 -5.68 7.21
N GLU A 461 24.86 -6.29 7.65
CA GLU A 461 24.79 -7.23 8.77
C GLU A 461 25.38 -8.63 8.49
N LEU A 462 25.56 -9.01 7.22
CA LEU A 462 26.16 -10.29 6.85
C LEU A 462 27.68 -10.25 7.03
N SER A 463 28.22 -11.28 7.66
CA SER A 463 29.67 -11.48 7.77
C SER A 463 30.33 -11.69 6.40
N PRO A 464 31.65 -11.46 6.27
CA PRO A 464 32.37 -11.75 5.04
C PRO A 464 32.18 -13.18 4.53
N GLU A 465 32.16 -14.16 5.44
CA GLU A 465 31.92 -15.57 5.12
C GLU A 465 30.48 -15.80 4.61
N GLU A 466 29.48 -15.21 5.26
CA GLU A 466 28.08 -15.27 4.82
C GLU A 466 27.88 -14.63 3.43
N LEU A 467 28.53 -13.49 3.17
CA LEU A 467 28.49 -12.84 1.86
C LEU A 467 29.10 -13.73 0.77
N GLU A 468 30.20 -14.42 1.05
CA GLU A 468 30.81 -15.37 0.12
C GLU A 468 29.87 -16.55 -0.18
N LEU A 469 29.19 -17.09 0.83
CA LEU A 469 28.21 -18.17 0.65
C LEU A 469 27.02 -17.72 -0.22
N VAL A 470 26.44 -16.54 0.05
CA VAL A 470 25.35 -15.98 -0.78
C VAL A 470 25.83 -15.73 -2.21
N ALA A 471 27.02 -15.16 -2.39
CA ALA A 471 27.60 -14.93 -3.71
C ALA A 471 27.80 -16.24 -4.47
N GLY A 472 28.31 -17.29 -3.80
CA GLY A 472 28.43 -18.62 -4.36
C GLY A 472 27.09 -19.18 -4.86
N GLN A 473 26.02 -19.00 -4.07
CA GLN A 473 24.68 -19.45 -4.45
C GLN A 473 24.13 -18.68 -5.67
N VAL A 474 24.34 -17.36 -5.74
CA VAL A 474 23.94 -16.53 -6.88
C VAL A 474 24.69 -16.93 -8.15
N LEU A 475 26.00 -17.16 -8.06
CA LEU A 475 26.80 -17.63 -9.19
C LEU A 475 26.42 -19.05 -9.63
N GLN A 476 25.95 -19.89 -8.70
CA GLN A 476 25.39 -21.20 -9.05
C GLN A 476 24.10 -21.05 -9.88
N PHE A 477 23.17 -20.19 -9.48
CA PHE A 477 21.96 -19.92 -10.27
C PHE A 477 22.27 -19.43 -11.67
N TYR A 478 23.28 -18.57 -11.80
CA TYR A 478 23.75 -18.09 -13.10
C TYR A 478 24.25 -19.23 -13.99
N ARG A 479 25.09 -20.12 -13.47
CA ARG A 479 25.58 -21.30 -14.21
C ARG A 479 24.45 -22.26 -14.62
N GLU A 480 23.50 -22.49 -13.73
CA GLU A 480 22.32 -23.31 -14.02
C GLU A 480 21.44 -22.69 -15.10
N GLY A 481 21.19 -21.38 -15.02
CA GLY A 481 20.40 -20.65 -16.00
C GLY A 481 21.02 -20.63 -17.39
N VAL A 482 22.33 -20.34 -17.50
CA VAL A 482 23.05 -20.40 -18.78
C VAL A 482 22.99 -21.80 -19.39
N ARG A 483 23.15 -22.85 -18.57
CA ARG A 483 23.02 -24.24 -19.02
C ARG A 483 21.63 -24.52 -19.59
N GLU A 484 20.58 -24.17 -18.86
CA GLU A 484 19.19 -24.38 -19.29
C GLU A 484 18.85 -23.62 -20.57
N GLN A 485 19.34 -22.39 -20.72
CA GLN A 485 19.16 -21.59 -21.93
C GLN A 485 19.83 -22.23 -23.14
N LEU A 486 21.07 -22.70 -23.00
CA LEU A 486 21.80 -23.38 -24.07
C LEU A 486 21.12 -24.69 -24.46
N THR A 487 20.76 -25.53 -23.48
CA THR A 487 20.02 -26.77 -23.74
C THR A 487 18.71 -26.49 -24.46
N SER A 488 17.93 -25.52 -23.97
CA SER A 488 16.64 -25.16 -24.58
C SER A 488 16.78 -24.62 -26.00
N ALA A 489 17.85 -23.86 -26.29
CA ALA A 489 18.12 -23.33 -27.63
C ALA A 489 18.48 -24.46 -28.61
N LEU A 490 19.35 -25.40 -28.20
CA LEU A 490 19.72 -26.56 -29.02
C LEU A 490 18.51 -27.47 -29.29
N GLU A 491 17.67 -27.70 -28.29
CA GLU A 491 16.42 -28.47 -28.44
C GLU A 491 15.44 -27.80 -29.42
N GLN A 492 15.32 -26.47 -29.40
CA GLN A 492 14.46 -25.72 -30.32
C GLN A 492 14.94 -25.77 -31.77
N GLU A 493 16.25 -25.96 -31.99
CA GLU A 493 16.87 -26.07 -33.31
C GLU A 493 16.99 -27.52 -33.80
N ASP A 494 16.40 -28.49 -33.08
CA ASP A 494 16.57 -29.94 -33.32
C ASP A 494 18.06 -30.36 -33.40
N ALA A 495 18.94 -29.64 -32.70
CA ALA A 495 20.38 -29.90 -32.64
C ALA A 495 20.70 -30.95 -31.57
N PRO A 496 21.77 -31.76 -31.75
CA PRO A 496 22.20 -32.70 -30.72
C PRO A 496 22.65 -31.98 -29.44
N VAL A 497 22.11 -32.43 -28.31
CA VAL A 497 22.46 -31.92 -26.97
C VAL A 497 23.61 -32.77 -26.42
N ASP A 498 24.84 -32.29 -26.54
CA ASP A 498 26.02 -32.91 -25.91
C ASP A 498 26.29 -32.26 -24.52
N PRO A 499 26.15 -33.01 -23.40
CA PRO A 499 26.39 -32.48 -22.06
C PRO A 499 27.81 -31.97 -21.82
N GLU A 500 28.82 -32.55 -22.46
CA GLU A 500 30.23 -32.14 -22.29
C GLU A 500 30.46 -30.79 -22.97
N GLU A 501 30.02 -30.66 -24.23
CA GLU A 501 30.08 -29.40 -24.99
C GLU A 501 29.31 -28.28 -24.28
N ILE A 502 28.12 -28.57 -23.75
CA ILE A 502 27.35 -27.60 -22.95
C ILE A 502 28.12 -27.18 -21.70
N SER A 503 28.77 -28.12 -21.01
CA SER A 503 29.54 -27.80 -19.81
C SER A 503 30.73 -26.88 -20.13
N GLU A 504 31.43 -27.12 -21.23
CA GLU A 504 32.54 -26.27 -21.69
C GLU A 504 32.06 -24.86 -22.05
N ILE A 505 30.95 -24.74 -22.78
CA ILE A 505 30.37 -23.44 -23.14
C ILE A 505 29.88 -22.69 -21.89
N VAL A 506 29.20 -23.38 -20.97
CA VAL A 506 28.75 -22.79 -19.69
C VAL A 506 29.95 -22.28 -18.90
N GLU A 507 31.02 -23.05 -18.80
CA GLU A 507 32.25 -22.63 -18.11
C GLU A 507 32.86 -21.39 -18.78
N ALA A 508 32.95 -21.36 -20.12
CA ALA A 508 33.49 -20.24 -20.87
C ALA A 508 32.66 -18.95 -20.71
N ILE A 509 31.33 -19.05 -20.67
CA ILE A 509 30.42 -17.90 -20.51
C ILE A 509 30.42 -17.39 -19.07
N THR A 510 30.45 -18.30 -18.09
CA THR A 510 30.20 -17.96 -16.68
C THR A 510 31.47 -17.72 -15.88
N THR A 511 32.63 -18.02 -16.45
CA THR A 511 33.93 -17.77 -15.83
C THR A 511 34.47 -16.42 -16.31
N PRO A 512 34.79 -15.50 -15.38
CA PRO A 512 35.40 -14.22 -15.72
C PRO A 512 36.73 -14.37 -16.48
N ASP A 513 36.93 -13.56 -17.51
CA ASP A 513 38.11 -13.57 -18.38
C ASP A 513 39.15 -12.49 -17.97
N GLU A 514 39.54 -11.60 -18.88
CA GLU A 514 40.43 -10.48 -18.58
C GLU A 514 39.73 -9.45 -17.68
N PHE A 515 40.37 -9.08 -16.58
CA PHE A 515 39.87 -8.03 -15.69
C PHE A 515 40.31 -6.65 -16.12
N VAL A 516 39.38 -5.71 -16.12
CA VAL A 516 39.69 -4.28 -16.20
C VAL A 516 40.10 -3.80 -14.81
N VAL A 517 41.34 -3.34 -14.70
CA VAL A 517 41.87 -2.73 -13.47
C VAL A 517 41.81 -1.22 -13.65
N ALA A 518 41.01 -0.55 -12.82
CA ALA A 518 41.01 0.91 -12.80
C ALA A 518 42.35 1.42 -12.25
N PRO A 519 42.98 2.43 -12.86
CA PRO A 519 44.13 3.08 -12.27
C PRO A 519 43.72 3.78 -10.97
N ARG A 520 44.71 4.22 -10.19
CA ARG A 520 44.42 5.08 -9.03
C ARG A 520 44.02 6.46 -9.52
N ILE A 521 42.78 6.86 -9.26
CA ILE A 521 42.24 8.14 -9.75
C ILE A 521 42.21 9.16 -8.60
N GLY A 522 42.77 10.35 -8.87
CA GLY A 522 42.78 11.47 -7.93
C GLY A 522 41.45 12.22 -7.85
N PRO A 523 41.39 13.34 -7.10
CA PRO A 523 40.24 14.22 -7.14
C PRO A 523 40.12 14.95 -8.49
N PRO A 524 38.91 15.42 -8.88
CA PRO A 524 38.70 16.10 -10.15
C PRO A 524 39.54 17.36 -10.34
N GLU A 525 40.45 17.35 -11.32
CA GLU A 525 41.28 18.50 -11.68
C GLU A 525 40.63 19.35 -12.79
N SER A 526 40.71 20.67 -12.73
CA SER A 526 39.99 21.56 -13.67
C SER A 526 40.37 21.38 -15.15
N GLN A 527 41.60 20.97 -15.46
CA GLN A 527 42.00 20.65 -16.84
C GLN A 527 41.39 19.31 -17.28
N SER A 528 41.46 18.30 -16.41
CA SER A 528 40.91 16.98 -16.66
C SER A 528 39.38 17.00 -16.81
N VAL A 529 38.69 17.78 -15.97
CA VAL A 529 37.23 18.02 -16.07
C VAL A 529 36.85 18.68 -17.40
N ARG A 530 37.63 19.68 -17.86
CA ARG A 530 37.38 20.31 -19.17
C ARG A 530 37.54 19.33 -20.32
N ARG A 531 38.62 18.54 -20.32
CA ARG A 531 38.84 17.50 -21.34
C ARG A 531 37.75 16.43 -21.29
N GLY A 532 37.35 16.01 -20.09
CA GLY A 532 36.25 15.06 -19.89
C GLY A 532 34.93 15.55 -20.45
N ARG A 533 34.62 16.84 -20.28
CA ARG A 533 33.42 17.46 -20.88
C ARG A 533 33.45 17.43 -22.40
N GLU A 534 34.59 17.70 -23.02
CA GLU A 534 34.75 17.62 -24.48
C GLU A 534 34.50 16.19 -24.96
N LEU A 535 35.17 15.21 -24.34
CA LEU A 535 34.99 13.78 -24.65
C LEU A 535 33.54 13.33 -24.47
N TYR A 536 32.87 13.78 -23.39
CA TYR A 536 31.46 13.45 -23.12
C TYR A 536 30.52 13.89 -24.25
N LEU A 537 30.79 15.04 -24.87
CA LEU A 537 30.03 15.54 -26.02
C LEU A 537 30.46 14.85 -27.32
N GLU A 538 31.76 14.63 -27.53
CA GLU A 538 32.32 13.96 -28.72
C GLU A 538 31.82 12.51 -28.85
N LEU A 539 31.73 11.79 -27.72
CA LEU A 539 31.25 10.41 -27.66
C LEU A 539 29.71 10.31 -27.67
N GLY A 540 29.00 11.44 -27.59
CA GLY A 540 27.54 11.48 -27.61
C GLY A 540 26.88 10.99 -26.32
N CYS A 541 27.59 10.97 -25.18
CA CYS A 541 27.03 10.61 -23.87
C CYS A 541 25.84 11.53 -23.50
N ASN A 542 25.90 12.79 -23.92
CA ASN A 542 24.85 13.79 -23.74
C ASN A 542 23.52 13.44 -24.43
N LYS A 543 23.51 12.57 -25.45
CA LYS A 543 22.26 12.14 -26.10
C LYS A 543 21.31 11.43 -25.13
N CYS A 544 21.88 10.72 -24.15
CA CYS A 544 21.11 10.07 -23.09
C CYS A 544 21.14 10.88 -21.79
N HIS A 545 22.33 11.31 -21.37
CA HIS A 545 22.52 11.93 -20.05
C HIS A 545 22.33 13.47 -20.05
N GLY A 546 22.02 14.09 -21.19
CA GLY A 546 21.89 15.55 -21.33
C GLY A 546 23.22 16.29 -21.30
N ASP A 547 23.24 17.55 -21.74
CA ASP A 547 24.47 18.37 -21.73
C ASP A 547 24.93 18.73 -20.29
N ASP A 548 24.01 18.68 -19.34
CA ASP A 548 24.19 19.00 -17.92
C ASP A 548 24.28 17.76 -17.00
N GLY A 549 24.14 16.55 -17.56
CA GLY A 549 24.18 15.29 -16.81
C GLY A 549 22.88 14.92 -16.10
N MET A 550 21.80 15.70 -16.22
CA MET A 550 20.52 15.39 -15.54
C MET A 550 19.66 14.35 -16.28
N GLY A 551 20.01 14.01 -17.51
CA GLY A 551 19.22 13.16 -18.39
C GLY A 551 18.04 13.90 -19.03
N SER A 552 17.49 13.33 -20.10
CA SER A 552 16.24 13.81 -20.72
C SER A 552 15.06 12.89 -20.37
N PRO A 553 13.87 13.42 -20.03
CA PRO A 553 12.66 12.62 -19.89
C PRO A 553 12.29 11.84 -21.15
N ASP A 554 12.74 12.27 -22.33
CA ASP A 554 12.40 11.64 -23.61
C ASP A 554 13.45 10.61 -24.08
N ALA A 555 14.57 10.47 -23.35
CA ALA A 555 15.67 9.57 -23.70
C ALA A 555 15.49 8.16 -23.09
N PHE A 556 14.27 7.64 -23.09
CA PHE A 556 14.03 6.27 -22.66
C PHE A 556 14.55 5.28 -23.68
N GLU A 557 15.29 4.30 -23.19
CA GLU A 557 15.76 3.16 -23.95
C GLU A 557 15.26 1.87 -23.29
N PHE A 558 15.49 0.72 -23.92
CA PHE A 558 15.01 -0.57 -23.42
C PHE A 558 16.17 -1.47 -23.04
N ASP A 559 16.05 -2.14 -21.89
CA ASP A 559 16.99 -3.18 -21.50
C ASP A 559 16.82 -4.45 -22.36
N GLU A 560 17.68 -5.43 -22.19
CA GLU A 560 17.66 -6.68 -22.98
C GLU A 560 16.37 -7.50 -22.83
N LYS A 561 15.53 -7.21 -21.82
CA LYS A 561 14.21 -7.82 -21.60
C LYS A 561 13.07 -6.94 -22.14
N GLY A 562 13.38 -5.86 -22.84
CA GLY A 562 12.40 -4.91 -23.36
C GLY A 562 11.78 -4.04 -22.27
N ARG A 563 12.40 -3.93 -21.09
CA ARG A 563 11.90 -3.08 -20.01
C ARG A 563 12.45 -1.67 -20.14
N PRO A 564 11.68 -0.62 -19.80
CA PRO A 564 12.17 0.75 -19.82
C PRO A 564 13.39 0.93 -18.93
N SER A 565 14.41 1.56 -19.47
CA SER A 565 15.62 1.92 -18.77
C SER A 565 15.94 3.37 -19.04
N ARG A 566 15.71 4.23 -18.05
CA ARG A 566 16.12 5.63 -18.15
C ARG A 566 17.61 5.81 -17.90
N PRO A 567 18.26 6.78 -18.58
CA PRO A 567 19.60 7.20 -18.22
C PRO A 567 19.61 7.74 -16.78
N ARG A 568 20.73 7.50 -16.10
CA ARG A 568 20.95 7.97 -14.73
C ARG A 568 21.14 9.49 -14.74
N ASP A 569 20.44 10.19 -13.84
CA ASP A 569 20.74 11.59 -13.50
C ASP A 569 22.08 11.61 -12.73
N LEU A 570 23.14 12.00 -13.42
CA LEU A 570 24.52 12.00 -12.89
C LEU A 570 24.73 13.07 -11.83
N VAL A 571 23.83 14.06 -11.75
CA VAL A 571 23.91 15.18 -10.81
C VAL A 571 23.31 14.77 -9.47
N HIS A 572 22.03 14.38 -9.46
CA HIS A 572 21.27 14.22 -8.22
C HIS A 572 21.15 12.78 -7.76
N GLU A 573 21.24 11.78 -8.63
CA GLU A 573 20.98 10.39 -8.22
C GLU A 573 22.25 9.64 -7.83
N PRO A 574 22.11 8.59 -6.99
CA PRO A 574 23.24 7.74 -6.66
C PRO A 574 23.69 6.92 -7.88
N PHE A 575 25.01 6.81 -8.04
CA PHE A 575 25.61 5.91 -9.02
C PHE A 575 25.41 4.45 -8.60
N LYS A 576 24.96 3.59 -9.52
CA LYS A 576 24.63 2.20 -9.20
C LYS A 576 25.80 1.41 -8.62
N GLY A 577 27.01 1.66 -9.13
CA GLY A 577 28.23 1.01 -8.64
C GLY A 577 28.85 1.71 -7.43
N GLY A 578 28.32 2.86 -6.99
CA GLY A 578 28.99 3.78 -6.06
C GLY A 578 29.63 4.98 -6.73
N ASP A 579 29.98 5.98 -5.91
CA ASP A 579 30.58 7.25 -6.31
C ASP A 579 32.12 7.24 -6.33
N GLU A 580 32.73 6.10 -5.99
CA GLU A 580 34.17 5.91 -6.11
C GLU A 580 34.62 6.05 -7.58
N PRO A 581 35.72 6.77 -7.87
CA PRO A 581 36.15 7.02 -9.23
C PRO A 581 36.47 5.72 -9.98
N GLU A 582 37.01 4.71 -9.30
CA GLU A 582 37.27 3.39 -9.88
C GLU A 582 35.97 2.67 -10.28
N SER A 583 34.88 2.86 -9.53
CA SER A 583 33.58 2.30 -9.87
C SER A 583 32.99 2.96 -11.12
N ILE A 584 33.07 4.29 -11.19
CA ILE A 584 32.65 5.07 -12.37
C ILE A 584 33.49 4.67 -13.59
N TYR A 585 34.81 4.53 -13.42
CA TYR A 585 35.73 4.09 -14.46
C TYR A 585 35.27 2.76 -15.07
N LEU A 586 34.99 1.75 -14.23
CA LEU A 586 34.50 0.46 -14.69
C LEU A 586 33.17 0.56 -15.44
N ARG A 587 32.25 1.45 -15.04
CA ARG A 587 30.97 1.64 -15.75
C ARG A 587 31.12 2.32 -17.10
N ILE A 588 32.16 3.13 -17.29
CA ILE A 588 32.47 3.74 -18.58
C ILE A 588 33.12 2.69 -19.50
N VAL A 589 34.17 2.02 -19.03
CA VAL A 589 34.93 1.04 -19.84
C VAL A 589 34.09 -0.18 -20.21
N LEU A 590 33.43 -0.81 -19.23
CA LEU A 590 32.67 -2.04 -19.42
C LEU A 590 31.17 -1.79 -19.69
N GLY A 591 30.74 -0.53 -19.65
CA GLY A 591 29.33 -0.18 -19.72
C GLY A 591 28.53 -0.72 -18.54
N MET A 592 27.23 -0.93 -18.78
CA MET A 592 26.37 -1.69 -17.87
C MET A 592 25.69 -2.81 -18.66
N PRO A 593 26.21 -4.06 -18.59
CA PRO A 593 25.67 -5.18 -19.36
C PRO A 593 24.17 -5.37 -19.17
N GLY A 594 23.49 -5.72 -20.27
CA GLY A 594 22.04 -5.87 -20.33
C GLY A 594 21.27 -4.56 -20.33
N THR A 595 21.96 -3.41 -20.35
CA THR A 595 21.35 -2.07 -20.46
C THR A 595 21.82 -1.34 -21.72
N PRO A 596 21.14 -0.25 -22.11
CA PRO A 596 21.56 0.62 -23.21
C PRO A 596 22.89 1.35 -22.99
N HIS A 597 23.44 1.37 -21.76
CA HIS A 597 24.69 2.08 -21.49
C HIS A 597 25.89 1.31 -22.05
N PRO A 598 26.51 1.79 -23.14
CA PRO A 598 27.51 1.04 -23.88
C PRO A 598 28.84 1.00 -23.13
N ALA A 599 29.67 0.03 -23.52
CA ALA A 599 31.07 -0.08 -23.12
C ALA A 599 31.97 0.73 -24.06
N THR A 600 32.99 1.41 -23.53
CA THR A 600 33.94 2.22 -24.30
C THR A 600 35.32 1.58 -24.39
N TRP A 601 35.42 0.43 -25.08
CA TRP A 601 36.65 -0.37 -25.19
C TRP A 601 37.84 0.32 -25.85
N ASN A 602 37.58 1.35 -26.66
CA ASN A 602 38.57 1.95 -27.55
C ASN A 602 39.19 3.25 -27.01
N LEU A 603 38.84 3.65 -25.79
CA LEU A 603 39.40 4.85 -25.16
C LEU A 603 40.73 4.53 -24.48
N SER A 604 41.62 5.52 -24.49
CA SER A 604 42.83 5.46 -23.66
C SER A 604 42.46 5.55 -22.18
N GLU A 605 43.30 5.00 -21.30
CA GLU A 605 43.12 5.10 -19.85
C GLU A 605 42.96 6.56 -19.40
N ASP A 606 43.79 7.47 -19.92
CA ASP A 606 43.75 8.90 -19.62
C ASP A 606 42.41 9.56 -20.03
N ASP A 607 41.88 9.20 -21.21
CA ASP A 607 40.58 9.72 -21.68
C ASP A 607 39.43 9.26 -20.78
N VAL A 608 39.46 8.02 -20.29
CA VAL A 608 38.46 7.53 -19.35
C VAL A 608 38.59 8.25 -18.01
N VAL A 609 39.81 8.48 -17.51
CA VAL A 609 40.04 9.26 -16.28
C VAL A 609 39.49 10.69 -16.41
N HIS A 610 39.65 11.33 -17.57
CA HIS A 610 39.05 12.63 -17.87
C HIS A 610 37.51 12.58 -17.77
N LEU A 611 36.87 11.56 -18.36
CA LEU A 611 35.43 11.35 -18.25
C LEU A 611 34.97 11.13 -16.80
N VAL A 612 35.71 10.33 -16.02
CA VAL A 612 35.42 10.10 -14.59
C VAL A 612 35.43 11.42 -13.82
N HIS A 613 36.47 12.24 -13.97
CA HIS A 613 36.54 13.55 -13.33
C HIS A 613 35.39 14.47 -13.73
N TYR A 614 34.97 14.45 -15.01
CA TYR A 614 33.81 15.21 -15.45
C TYR A 614 32.52 14.73 -14.77
N CYS A 615 32.24 13.42 -14.77
CA CYS A 615 31.08 12.84 -14.09
C CYS A 615 31.06 13.16 -12.59
N GLN A 616 32.22 13.10 -11.91
CA GLN A 616 32.34 13.49 -10.51
C GLN A 616 32.10 14.99 -10.29
N SER A 617 32.52 15.85 -11.23
CA SER A 617 32.27 17.30 -11.14
C SER A 617 30.80 17.69 -11.27
N LEU A 618 29.98 16.84 -11.90
CA LEU A 618 28.53 17.01 -12.03
C LEU A 618 27.79 16.57 -10.75
N SER A 619 28.31 15.53 -10.08
CA SER A 619 27.69 14.88 -8.92
C SER A 619 27.53 15.85 -7.73
N ARG A 620 26.28 16.04 -7.27
CA ARG A 620 25.95 16.87 -6.10
C ARG A 620 25.59 16.02 -4.88
N GLN A 621 25.78 16.62 -3.71
CA GLN A 621 25.37 16.06 -2.41
C GLN A 621 24.35 16.99 -1.73
N PRO A 622 23.38 16.46 -0.96
CA PRO A 622 23.10 15.03 -0.79
C PRO A 622 22.46 14.42 -2.06
N LYS A 623 22.63 13.12 -2.24
CA LYS A 623 21.96 12.38 -3.31
C LYS A 623 20.45 12.31 -3.07
N ARG A 624 19.68 12.42 -4.16
CA ARG A 624 18.24 12.19 -4.22
C ARG A 624 18.00 10.69 -4.33
N GLU A 625 17.59 10.08 -3.22
CA GLU A 625 17.03 8.75 -3.22
C GLU A 625 15.56 8.81 -3.63
N LEU A 626 15.15 7.88 -4.48
CA LEU A 626 13.79 7.80 -4.98
C LEU A 626 13.11 6.60 -4.34
N THR A 627 11.85 6.78 -4.00
CA THR A 627 11.03 5.69 -3.49
C THR A 627 10.72 4.70 -4.61
N ASN A 628 10.36 3.47 -4.24
CA ASN A 628 9.90 2.47 -5.20
C ASN A 628 8.74 2.98 -6.09
N HIS A 629 7.82 3.75 -5.50
CA HIS A 629 6.71 4.37 -6.23
C HIS A 629 7.19 5.46 -7.19
N GLN A 630 8.06 6.36 -6.74
CA GLN A 630 8.64 7.42 -7.60
C GLN A 630 9.43 6.83 -8.75
N HIS A 631 10.19 5.76 -8.50
CA HIS A 631 10.87 4.98 -9.52
C HIS A 631 9.90 4.44 -10.58
N ALA A 632 8.78 3.85 -10.16
CA ALA A 632 7.74 3.38 -11.08
C ALA A 632 7.08 4.53 -11.85
N VAL A 633 6.70 5.63 -11.20
CA VAL A 633 6.07 6.80 -11.85
C VAL A 633 6.98 7.42 -12.90
N LEU A 634 8.27 7.61 -12.58
CA LEU A 634 9.25 8.14 -13.51
C LEU A 634 9.47 7.23 -14.72
N ALA A 635 9.32 5.91 -14.56
CA ALA A 635 9.39 4.98 -15.68
C ALA A 635 8.09 4.83 -16.48
N HIS A 636 6.95 5.19 -15.87
CA HIS A 636 5.61 5.07 -16.44
C HIS A 636 5.02 6.43 -16.87
N SER A 637 5.85 7.43 -17.19
CA SER A 637 5.37 8.68 -17.78
C SER A 637 4.49 8.37 -19.00
N ARG A 638 3.44 9.18 -19.21
CA ARG A 638 2.31 8.89 -20.12
C ARG A 638 2.70 8.52 -21.55
N ASP A 639 3.86 8.96 -22.03
CA ASP A 639 4.37 8.66 -23.37
C ASP A 639 4.73 7.17 -23.55
N TYR A 640 5.11 6.48 -22.47
CA TYR A 640 5.46 5.06 -22.47
C TYR A 640 4.25 4.15 -22.79
N LEU A 641 3.06 4.46 -22.28
CA LEU A 641 1.86 3.64 -22.54
C LEU A 641 1.34 3.79 -23.98
N ALA A 642 1.65 4.90 -24.65
CA ALA A 642 1.25 5.13 -26.04
C ALA A 642 1.91 4.12 -27.00
N ALA A 643 3.11 3.62 -26.66
CA ALA A 643 3.86 2.65 -27.47
C ALA A 643 3.32 1.21 -27.40
N PHE A 644 2.38 0.91 -26.49
CA PHE A 644 1.76 -0.42 -26.31
C PHE A 644 0.26 -0.42 -26.63
N SER A 645 -0.25 0.67 -27.19
CA SER A 645 -1.67 0.83 -27.58
C SER A 645 -1.91 0.76 -29.09
N GLU A 646 -1.00 0.14 -29.86
CA GLU A 646 -1.25 -0.27 -31.26
C GLU A 646 -1.42 -1.79 -31.39
#